data_AF-A0A953ZUX3-F1
#
_entry.id   AF-A0A953ZUX3-F1
#
_cell.length_a   1.000
_cell.length_b   1.000
_cell.length_c   1.000
_cell.angle_alpha   90.00
_cell.angle_beta   90.00
_cell.angle_gamma   90.00
#
_symmetry.space_group_name_H-M   'P 1'
#
loop_
_entity.id
_entity.type
_entity.pdbx_description
1 polymer ?
#
loop_
_entity_poly.entity_id
_entity_poly.type
_entity_poly.pdbx_seq_one_letter_code
_entity_poly.pdbx_strand_id
1 'polypeptide(L)'
;MVEESIERRTVSGRPKARILIVDDAEQNLRLYELYLKEEFDVSITRSGRDALDMLGTERFDLALVDVVMPGMGGIELCQRLKALPHTAGIPVIFFTGRSIDSSDREIAFEVGAVDYLTKPVERQELVARVRVMLRFRAERDELARKYDALARAVRRSTSLVSTVAEQIDDYRTLLEGLLAGVIGTVVVAPSGVIVAASDVAFALLPDLQPGRPMAEVGSGALRALVGAATDDEAASRPRFIELDPDTRLAVTTQRLRGQEGVVLLVRDASHELAVQNHLADRLPYDVRRESAELAAQGQSSYSISKFVGNSPVLAEVIQQIGQLRHSRCNVLIVGESGSGKELVALALHYDGEFGARPFTPIHCGAISPELIESELFGHEKGAFTGATERKVGLFEATDGGTVFLDEIAETSLSLQIKLLRVLQSGEIRPVGATRPRYVDVRIIAATNRDLQTLVREGKFREDLFYRLDVVTLRIPPLRERKDDIPLLIHHFMAKCNSRYGRSESPISEVSRGAMRAIMNHSWPGNVRELENVIERAFALGAEGIIELRDLPHWARAPVTAAAIPVVDPLPQPAVTPPAAPVGRSLREHARDHERTLMREALRASGGNRRIARARLGMARSTFYRRLRELELEDGMEAEDGMESV
;
A
#
# COMPACT_ATOMS: atom_id res chain seq x y z
N MET A 1 40.45 37.45 3.13
CA MET A 1 40.84 36.65 4.32
C MET A 1 39.75 36.59 5.39
N VAL A 2 38.46 36.47 5.00
CA VAL A 2 37.35 36.31 5.96
C VAL A 2 36.45 35.11 5.59
N GLU A 3 36.76 34.38 4.51
CA GLU A 3 35.96 33.22 4.05
C GLU A 3 36.51 31.85 4.51
N GLU A 4 37.71 31.78 5.08
CA GLU A 4 38.30 30.52 5.59
C GLU A 4 37.94 30.19 7.04
N SER A 5 37.13 31.02 7.72
CA SER A 5 36.80 30.87 9.15
C SER A 5 35.40 30.32 9.42
N ILE A 6 34.63 29.94 8.39
CA ILE A 6 33.26 29.43 8.57
C ILE A 6 33.18 27.89 8.41
N GLU A 7 34.19 27.22 7.86
CA GLU A 7 34.21 25.75 7.67
C GLU A 7 34.71 24.93 8.88
N ARG A 8 34.94 25.54 10.05
CA ARG A 8 35.36 24.79 11.27
C ARG A 8 34.38 24.84 12.44
N ARG A 9 33.09 25.09 12.20
CA ARG A 9 32.04 24.76 13.17
C ARG A 9 31.53 23.34 12.93
N THR A 10 32.24 22.41 13.56
CA THR A 10 31.89 21.01 13.83
C THR A 10 30.39 20.69 13.76
N VAL A 11 30.03 19.86 12.79
CA VAL A 11 28.88 18.96 12.84
C VAL A 11 29.18 17.86 13.87
N SER A 12 28.70 17.99 15.12
CA SER A 12 28.52 16.84 16.03
C SER A 12 27.79 17.30 17.30
N GLY A 13 26.51 16.97 17.39
CA GLY A 13 25.68 17.23 18.58
C GLY A 13 24.78 16.07 18.96
N ARG A 14 25.09 14.84 18.50
CA ARG A 14 24.48 13.65 19.10
C ARG A 14 25.38 13.20 20.26
N PRO A 15 24.85 13.02 21.48
CA PRO A 15 25.63 12.48 22.58
C PRO A 15 26.23 11.13 22.18
N LYS A 16 27.51 10.90 22.50
CA LYS A 16 28.16 9.61 22.24
C LYS A 16 27.41 8.52 23.00
N ALA A 17 27.22 7.35 22.36
CA ALA A 17 26.61 6.21 23.03
C ALA A 17 27.48 5.77 24.22
N ARG A 18 26.83 5.46 25.34
CA ARG A 18 27.48 5.09 26.60
C ARG A 18 27.66 3.58 26.72
N ILE A 19 28.89 3.13 26.89
CA ILE A 19 29.25 1.71 26.98
C ILE A 19 29.81 1.43 28.37
N LEU A 20 29.25 0.43 29.05
CA LEU A 20 29.81 -0.11 30.29
C LEU A 20 30.71 -1.30 29.99
N ILE A 21 31.91 -1.34 30.58
CA ILE A 21 32.83 -2.48 30.50
C ILE A 21 33.06 -3.03 31.91
N VAL A 22 32.88 -4.34 32.07
CA VAL A 22 33.01 -5.05 33.34
C VAL A 22 34.02 -6.20 33.16
N ASP A 23 35.17 -6.11 33.82
CA ASP A 23 36.25 -7.12 33.76
C ASP A 23 37.10 -6.98 35.03
N ASP A 24 37.45 -8.08 35.70
CA ASP A 24 38.18 -8.05 36.97
C ASP A 24 39.66 -7.65 36.80
N ALA A 25 40.21 -7.90 35.61
CA ALA A 25 41.58 -7.57 35.24
C ALA A 25 41.69 -6.14 34.70
N GLU A 26 42.36 -5.28 35.48
CA GLU A 26 42.56 -3.86 35.16
C GLU A 26 43.26 -3.61 33.82
N GLN A 27 44.11 -4.54 33.39
CA GLN A 27 44.80 -4.46 32.10
C GLN A 27 43.82 -4.59 30.91
N ASN A 28 42.82 -5.48 31.02
CA ASN A 28 41.78 -5.66 30.00
C ASN A 28 40.90 -4.41 29.91
N LEU A 29 40.46 -3.88 31.05
CA LEU A 29 39.64 -2.66 31.11
C LEU A 29 40.30 -1.49 30.39
N ARG A 30 41.58 -1.22 30.69
CA ARG A 30 42.33 -0.12 30.04
C ARG A 30 42.50 -0.35 28.55
N LEU A 31 42.68 -1.60 28.12
CA LEU A 31 42.82 -1.95 26.71
C LEU A 31 41.51 -1.72 25.94
N TYR A 32 40.39 -2.23 26.46
CA TYR A 32 39.09 -2.08 25.81
C TYR A 32 38.59 -0.64 25.84
N GLU A 33 38.86 0.10 26.92
CA GLU A 33 38.62 1.54 26.99
C GLU A 33 39.42 2.28 25.90
N LEU A 34 40.70 1.96 25.72
CA LEU A 34 41.53 2.55 24.66
C LEU A 34 40.96 2.24 23.27
N TYR A 35 40.42 1.05 23.05
CA TYR A 35 39.83 0.66 21.76
C TYR A 35 38.56 1.45 21.42
N LEU A 36 37.77 1.85 22.42
CA LEU A 36 36.40 2.36 22.24
C LEU A 36 36.23 3.86 22.51
N LYS A 37 37.07 4.48 23.36
CA LYS A 37 36.90 5.88 23.81
C LYS A 37 36.95 6.95 22.71
N GLU A 38 37.53 6.62 21.54
CA GLU A 38 37.53 7.52 20.39
C GLU A 38 36.10 7.77 19.86
N GLU A 39 35.30 6.71 19.73
CA GLU A 39 33.95 6.75 19.16
C GLU A 39 32.83 6.85 20.22
N PHE A 40 33.06 6.32 21.43
CA PHE A 40 32.00 6.12 22.44
C PHE A 40 32.36 6.76 23.79
N ASP A 41 31.34 6.99 24.63
CA ASP A 41 31.54 7.34 26.04
C ASP A 41 31.66 6.03 26.82
N VAL A 42 32.78 5.79 27.50
CA VAL A 42 33.11 4.48 28.07
C VAL A 42 33.24 4.60 29.58
N SER A 43 32.54 3.74 30.30
CA SER A 43 32.68 3.56 31.73
C SER A 43 33.21 2.16 32.03
N ILE A 44 34.16 2.05 32.93
CA ILE A 44 34.80 0.79 33.30
C ILE A 44 34.57 0.46 34.77
N THR A 45 34.41 -0.82 35.08
CA THR A 45 34.32 -1.30 36.46
C THR A 45 34.87 -2.71 36.60
N ARG A 46 35.30 -3.05 37.82
CA ARG A 46 36.02 -4.31 38.12
C ARG A 46 35.15 -5.40 38.72
N SER A 47 33.91 -5.08 39.07
CA SER A 47 33.01 -6.03 39.74
C SER A 47 31.60 -5.93 39.20
N GLY A 48 30.89 -7.06 39.17
CA GLY A 48 29.48 -7.08 38.79
C GLY A 48 28.57 -6.30 39.75
N ARG A 49 28.97 -6.16 41.02
CA ARG A 49 28.20 -5.39 42.01
C ARG A 49 28.25 -3.89 41.70
N ASP A 50 29.44 -3.36 41.47
CA ASP A 50 29.61 -1.94 41.12
C ASP A 50 28.94 -1.64 39.76
N ALA A 51 28.97 -2.60 38.83
CA ALA A 51 28.26 -2.51 37.56
C ALA A 51 26.74 -2.33 37.74
N LEU A 52 26.12 -3.09 38.66
CA LEU A 52 24.70 -2.93 39.00
C LEU A 52 24.41 -1.57 39.62
N ASP A 53 25.27 -1.10 40.53
CA ASP A 53 25.09 0.21 41.17
C ASP A 53 25.15 1.33 40.12
N MET A 54 26.11 1.28 39.19
CA MET A 54 26.21 2.22 38.07
C MET A 54 25.00 2.15 37.13
N LEU A 55 24.50 0.95 36.82
CA LEU A 55 23.30 0.75 35.98
C LEU A 55 22.00 1.21 36.65
N GLY A 56 21.99 1.33 37.98
CA GLY A 56 20.88 1.90 38.74
C GLY A 56 20.85 3.42 38.74
N THR A 57 22.01 4.08 38.64
CA THR A 57 22.12 5.55 38.68
C THR A 57 22.29 6.19 37.30
N GLU A 58 22.87 5.45 36.35
CA GLU A 58 23.24 5.95 35.03
C GLU A 58 22.63 5.10 33.91
N ARG A 59 22.46 5.71 32.72
CA ARG A 59 21.96 5.00 31.54
C ARG A 59 23.10 4.57 30.63
N PHE A 60 23.07 3.31 30.21
CA PHE A 60 24.01 2.72 29.27
C PHE A 60 23.31 2.19 28.02
N ASP A 61 23.99 2.35 26.89
CA ASP A 61 23.56 1.93 25.56
C ASP A 61 24.01 0.50 25.21
N LEU A 62 25.05 0.01 25.86
CA LEU A 62 25.57 -1.36 25.71
C LEU A 62 26.43 -1.75 26.92
N ALA A 63 26.45 -3.03 27.28
CA ALA A 63 27.36 -3.57 28.29
C ALA A 63 28.28 -4.66 27.70
N LEU A 64 29.57 -4.54 27.98
CA LEU A 64 30.61 -5.52 27.69
C LEU A 64 31.02 -6.18 29.01
N VAL A 65 30.81 -7.48 29.16
CA VAL A 65 30.90 -8.14 30.47
C VAL A 65 31.78 -9.37 30.40
N ASP A 66 32.77 -9.51 31.27
CA ASP A 66 33.52 -10.75 31.40
C ASP A 66 32.66 -11.84 32.07
N VAL A 67 32.70 -13.06 31.52
CA VAL A 67 31.87 -14.16 32.04
C VAL A 67 32.34 -14.61 33.41
N VAL A 68 33.67 -14.73 33.59
CA VAL A 68 34.28 -15.24 34.82
C VAL A 68 34.85 -14.07 35.60
N MET A 69 34.22 -13.75 36.73
CA MET A 69 34.68 -12.68 37.63
C MET A 69 34.53 -13.11 39.09
N PRO A 70 35.41 -12.67 40.00
CA PRO A 70 35.28 -12.93 41.43
C PRO A 70 33.99 -12.33 42.01
N GLY A 71 33.32 -13.09 42.88
CA GLY A 71 32.06 -12.66 43.51
C GLY A 71 30.88 -12.86 42.57
N MET A 72 30.40 -11.78 41.94
CA MET A 72 29.29 -11.83 40.98
C MET A 72 29.84 -12.03 39.56
N GLY A 73 29.59 -13.20 38.98
CA GLY A 73 29.99 -13.52 37.61
C GLY A 73 29.16 -12.79 36.55
N GLY A 74 29.63 -12.80 35.31
CA GLY A 74 28.99 -12.09 34.20
C GLY A 74 27.59 -12.60 33.85
N ILE A 75 27.37 -13.91 33.95
CA ILE A 75 26.06 -14.55 33.70
C ILE A 75 25.03 -14.07 34.74
N GLU A 76 25.41 -14.07 36.03
CA GLU A 76 24.54 -13.60 37.12
C GLU A 76 24.23 -12.10 36.97
N LEU A 77 25.24 -11.30 36.59
CA LEU A 77 25.05 -9.88 36.27
C LEU A 77 24.02 -9.70 35.14
N CYS A 78 24.17 -10.43 34.02
CA CYS A 78 23.24 -10.34 32.89
C CYS A 78 21.81 -10.71 33.29
N GLN A 79 21.62 -11.80 34.05
CA GLN A 79 20.30 -12.19 34.55
C GLN A 79 19.63 -11.06 35.35
N ARG A 80 20.38 -10.43 36.27
CA ARG A 80 19.86 -9.31 37.07
C ARG A 80 19.53 -8.09 36.22
N LEU A 81 20.33 -7.79 35.19
CA LEU A 81 20.05 -6.70 34.25
C LEU A 81 18.81 -6.95 33.41
N LYS A 82 18.57 -8.20 33.00
CA LYS A 82 17.39 -8.59 32.23
C LYS A 82 16.12 -8.65 33.07
N ALA A 83 16.22 -8.89 34.37
CA ALA A 83 15.08 -8.91 35.28
C ALA A 83 14.49 -7.51 35.56
N LEU A 84 15.27 -6.45 35.41
CA LEU A 84 14.85 -5.08 35.72
C LEU A 84 14.31 -4.35 34.46
N PRO A 85 13.06 -3.83 34.46
CA PRO A 85 12.44 -3.26 33.26
C PRO A 85 13.21 -2.13 32.57
N HIS A 86 13.95 -1.32 33.33
CA HIS A 86 14.68 -0.16 32.82
C HIS A 86 16.07 -0.51 32.26
N THR A 87 16.61 -1.68 32.57
CA THR A 87 17.91 -2.17 32.06
C THR A 87 17.76 -3.38 31.13
N ALA A 88 16.60 -4.05 31.10
CA ALA A 88 16.39 -5.25 30.31
C ALA A 88 16.66 -5.09 28.81
N GLY A 89 16.42 -3.87 28.29
CA GLY A 89 16.69 -3.51 26.90
C GLY A 89 18.17 -3.30 26.55
N ILE A 90 19.09 -3.30 27.52
CA ILE A 90 20.51 -3.05 27.27
C ILE A 90 21.15 -4.32 26.67
N PRO A 91 21.73 -4.27 25.46
CA PRO A 91 22.44 -5.40 24.89
C PRO A 91 23.70 -5.71 25.71
N VAL A 92 23.90 -6.99 26.02
CA VAL A 92 25.07 -7.50 26.76
C VAL A 92 25.90 -8.36 25.82
N ILE A 93 27.17 -8.01 25.62
CA ILE A 93 28.15 -8.83 24.91
C ILE A 93 29.12 -9.41 25.95
N PHE A 94 29.30 -10.72 25.92
CA PHE A 94 30.20 -11.39 26.86
C PHE A 94 31.64 -11.45 26.35
N PHE A 95 32.61 -11.29 27.23
CA PHE A 95 33.98 -11.73 27.01
C PHE A 95 34.20 -13.13 27.58
N THR A 96 34.80 -14.00 26.76
CA THR A 96 34.92 -15.44 27.01
C THR A 96 36.36 -15.88 26.81
N GLY A 97 36.92 -16.70 27.69
CA GLY A 97 38.21 -17.37 27.43
C GLY A 97 38.09 -18.48 26.37
N ARG A 98 39.22 -19.02 25.90
CA ARG A 98 39.26 -20.15 24.94
C ARG A 98 38.74 -21.49 25.51
N SER A 99 38.49 -21.57 26.82
CA SER A 99 38.14 -22.79 27.56
C SER A 99 36.71 -22.74 28.10
N ILE A 100 35.76 -22.30 27.28
CA ILE A 100 34.34 -22.26 27.62
C ILE A 100 33.66 -23.38 26.84
N ASP A 101 33.03 -24.30 27.58
CA ASP A 101 32.28 -25.42 27.02
C ASP A 101 31.06 -24.90 26.24
N SER A 102 30.57 -25.68 25.28
CA SER A 102 29.39 -25.30 24.48
C SER A 102 28.17 -24.98 25.35
N SER A 103 28.07 -25.60 26.53
CA SER A 103 27.03 -25.37 27.54
C SER A 103 27.01 -23.94 28.09
N ASP A 104 28.16 -23.32 28.32
CA ASP A 104 28.23 -21.97 28.88
C ASP A 104 27.82 -20.90 27.88
N ARG A 105 28.05 -21.16 26.57
CA ARG A 105 27.55 -20.31 25.49
C ARG A 105 26.03 -20.42 25.36
N GLU A 106 25.48 -21.62 25.52
CA GLU A 106 24.03 -21.84 25.54
C GLU A 106 23.39 -21.08 26.71
N ILE A 107 23.92 -21.23 27.92
CA ILE A 107 23.45 -20.51 29.12
C ILE A 107 23.54 -18.99 28.93
N ALA A 108 24.63 -18.48 28.32
CA ALA A 108 24.81 -17.06 28.06
C ALA A 108 23.69 -16.44 27.20
N PHE A 109 23.24 -17.16 26.15
CA PHE A 109 22.12 -16.71 25.33
C PHE A 109 20.78 -16.87 26.04
N GLU A 110 20.58 -17.95 26.82
CA GLU A 110 19.36 -18.15 27.62
C GLU A 110 19.14 -17.02 28.63
N VAL A 111 20.22 -16.49 29.22
CA VAL A 111 20.13 -15.35 30.16
C VAL A 111 20.02 -13.99 29.47
N GLY A 112 19.96 -13.96 28.13
CA GLY A 112 19.65 -12.78 27.33
C GLY A 112 20.86 -11.96 26.87
N ALA A 113 22.07 -12.53 26.87
CA ALA A 113 23.18 -11.92 26.13
C ALA A 113 22.92 -11.99 24.62
N VAL A 114 23.41 -10.99 23.90
CA VAL A 114 23.14 -10.84 22.46
C VAL A 114 24.31 -11.31 21.59
N ASP A 115 25.52 -11.36 22.17
CA ASP A 115 26.72 -11.80 21.46
C ASP A 115 27.82 -12.20 22.46
N TYR A 116 28.90 -12.80 21.97
CA TYR A 116 30.11 -13.05 22.74
C TYR A 116 31.38 -12.78 21.91
N LEU A 117 32.46 -12.44 22.61
CA LEU A 117 33.79 -12.22 22.07
C LEU A 117 34.79 -13.13 22.79
N THR A 118 35.63 -13.81 22.02
CA THR A 118 36.64 -14.73 22.58
C THR A 118 37.94 -13.96 22.83
N LYS A 119 38.48 -14.05 24.05
CA LYS A 119 39.78 -13.48 24.42
C LYS A 119 40.92 -14.29 23.77
N PRO A 120 41.98 -13.66 23.25
CA PRO A 120 42.23 -12.21 23.23
C PRO A 120 41.38 -11.48 22.18
N VAL A 121 40.81 -10.32 22.55
CA VAL A 121 39.88 -9.56 21.71
C VAL A 121 40.62 -8.58 20.80
N GLU A 122 40.35 -8.64 19.49
CA GLU A 122 40.90 -7.71 18.51
C GLU A 122 40.09 -6.40 18.44
N ARG A 123 40.79 -5.26 18.29
CA ARG A 123 40.15 -3.93 18.25
C ARG A 123 39.06 -3.83 17.16
N GLN A 124 39.37 -4.29 15.95
CA GLN A 124 38.45 -4.19 14.82
C GLN A 124 37.18 -5.00 15.05
N GLU A 125 37.31 -6.19 15.62
CA GLU A 125 36.17 -7.06 15.94
C GLU A 125 35.28 -6.43 17.02
N LEU A 126 35.90 -5.94 18.12
CA LEU A 126 35.17 -5.30 19.21
C LEU A 126 34.36 -4.07 18.73
N VAL A 127 35.00 -3.18 17.99
CA VAL A 127 34.35 -1.96 17.47
C VAL A 127 33.21 -2.32 16.51
N ALA A 128 33.41 -3.30 15.63
CA ALA A 128 32.37 -3.73 14.69
C ALA A 128 31.14 -4.29 15.43
N ARG A 129 31.35 -5.17 16.41
CA ARG A 129 30.28 -5.79 17.20
C ARG A 129 29.47 -4.76 17.99
N VAL A 130 30.17 -3.84 18.66
CA VAL A 130 29.54 -2.71 19.37
C VAL A 130 28.69 -1.87 18.41
N ARG A 131 29.22 -1.51 17.23
CA ARG A 131 28.51 -0.69 16.25
C ARG A 131 27.24 -1.36 15.72
N VAL A 132 27.30 -2.66 15.45
CA VAL A 132 26.13 -3.44 14.99
C VAL A 132 25.07 -3.48 16.09
N MET A 133 25.46 -3.73 17.35
CA MET A 133 24.50 -3.79 18.46
C MET A 133 23.86 -2.43 18.75
N LEU A 134 24.62 -1.33 18.67
CA LEU A 134 24.07 0.02 18.85
C LEU A 134 23.10 0.40 17.72
N ARG A 135 23.37 0.00 16.46
CA ARG A 135 22.43 0.19 15.35
C ARG A 135 21.13 -0.58 15.57
N PHE A 136 21.24 -1.85 15.96
CA PHE A 136 20.07 -2.69 16.23
C PHE A 136 19.22 -2.13 17.38
N ARG A 137 19.85 -1.62 18.44
CA ARG A 137 19.15 -0.93 19.53
C ARG A 137 18.45 0.34 19.06
N ALA A 138 19.12 1.18 18.27
CA ALA A 138 18.53 2.40 17.74
C ALA A 138 17.32 2.12 16.83
N GLU A 139 17.39 1.09 15.99
CA GLU A 139 16.28 0.63 15.15
C GLU A 139 15.13 0.09 15.99
N ARG A 140 15.41 -0.69 17.05
CA ARG A 140 14.38 -1.20 17.96
C ARG A 140 13.66 -0.08 18.71
N ASP A 141 14.39 0.92 19.17
CA ASP A 141 13.84 2.09 19.86
C ASP A 141 13.04 2.99 18.89
N GLU A 142 13.46 3.07 17.62
CA GLU A 142 12.69 3.73 16.56
C GLU A 142 11.41 2.97 16.22
N LEU A 143 11.48 1.65 16.12
CA LEU A 143 10.34 0.79 15.83
C LEU A 143 9.31 0.82 16.97
N ALA A 144 9.76 0.77 18.23
CA ALA A 144 8.89 0.92 19.40
C ALA A 144 8.18 2.27 19.39
N ARG A 145 8.90 3.37 19.09
CA ARG A 145 8.30 4.71 18.94
C ARG A 145 7.28 4.77 17.80
N LYS A 146 7.56 4.13 16.66
CA LYS A 146 6.62 4.02 15.54
C LYS A 146 5.39 3.20 15.91
N TYR A 147 5.56 2.10 16.64
CA TYR A 147 4.46 1.25 17.11
C TYR A 147 3.55 2.01 18.09
N ASP A 148 4.13 2.76 19.03
CA ASP A 148 3.35 3.62 19.95
C ASP A 148 2.60 4.73 19.21
N ALA A 149 3.24 5.35 18.21
CA ALA A 149 2.59 6.34 17.36
C ALA A 149 1.44 5.74 16.54
N LEU A 150 1.64 4.54 15.99
CA LEU A 150 0.64 3.78 15.25
C LEU A 150 -0.50 3.34 16.17
N ALA A 151 -0.23 2.84 17.38
CA ALA A 151 -1.25 2.47 18.35
C ALA A 151 -2.08 3.68 18.81
N ARG A 152 -1.47 4.87 18.88
CA ARG A 152 -2.21 6.13 19.06
C ARG A 152 -2.99 6.55 17.82
N ALA A 153 -2.50 6.25 16.61
CA ALA A 153 -3.23 6.51 15.36
C ALA A 153 -4.43 5.56 15.19
N VAL A 154 -4.27 4.26 15.48
CA VAL A 154 -5.34 3.26 15.47
C VAL A 154 -6.42 3.65 16.47
N ARG A 155 -6.06 4.03 17.70
CA ARG A 155 -7.04 4.55 18.68
C ARG A 155 -7.80 5.79 18.19
N ARG A 156 -7.14 6.69 17.45
CA ARG A 156 -7.77 7.84 16.80
C ARG A 156 -8.69 7.44 15.64
N SER A 157 -8.29 6.49 14.81
CA SER A 157 -9.13 5.94 13.73
C SER A 157 -10.33 5.16 14.25
N THR A 158 -10.17 4.37 15.32
CA THR A 158 -11.28 3.67 15.97
C THR A 158 -12.28 4.66 16.57
N SER A 159 -11.82 5.80 17.09
CA SER A 159 -12.70 6.89 17.54
C SER A 159 -13.43 7.58 16.38
N LEU A 160 -12.79 7.76 15.23
CA LEU A 160 -13.45 8.32 14.04
C LEU A 160 -14.45 7.34 13.42
N VAL A 161 -14.12 6.04 13.40
CA VAL A 161 -15.04 4.99 12.95
C VAL A 161 -16.21 4.85 13.92
N SER A 162 -16.02 5.00 15.24
CA SER A 162 -17.14 5.04 16.18
C SER A 162 -17.99 6.29 16.00
N THR A 163 -17.41 7.47 15.73
CA THR A 163 -18.18 8.68 15.40
C THR A 163 -18.94 8.57 14.07
N VAL A 164 -18.36 7.93 13.05
CA VAL A 164 -19.06 7.67 11.79
C VAL A 164 -20.12 6.57 11.96
N ALA A 165 -19.87 5.55 12.80
CA ALA A 165 -20.86 4.54 13.15
C ALA A 165 -22.02 5.15 13.96
N GLU A 166 -21.75 6.07 14.88
CA GLU A 166 -22.74 6.91 15.58
C GLU A 166 -23.54 7.75 14.58
N GLN A 167 -22.88 8.40 13.61
CA GLN A 167 -23.58 9.13 12.54
C GLN A 167 -24.44 8.22 11.64
N ILE A 168 -23.99 7.00 11.36
CA ILE A 168 -24.76 6.03 10.57
C ILE A 168 -25.97 5.52 11.37
N ASP A 169 -25.83 5.29 12.68
CA ASP A 169 -26.94 4.95 13.57
C ASP A 169 -27.89 6.15 13.75
N ASP A 170 -27.39 7.39 13.74
CA ASP A 170 -28.19 8.61 13.73
C ASP A 170 -28.99 8.73 12.43
N TYR A 171 -28.36 8.49 11.27
CA TYR A 171 -29.05 8.48 9.97
C TYR A 171 -30.03 7.32 9.84
N ARG A 172 -29.72 6.16 10.45
CA ARG A 172 -30.62 5.00 10.52
C ARG A 172 -31.80 5.28 11.43
N THR A 173 -31.60 5.93 12.58
CA THR A 173 -32.66 6.38 13.50
C THR A 173 -33.50 7.49 12.86
N LEU A 174 -32.90 8.38 12.06
CA LEU A 174 -33.60 9.37 11.23
C LEU A 174 -34.43 8.72 10.12
N LEU A 175 -33.90 7.69 9.45
CA LEU A 175 -34.60 6.93 8.41
C LEU A 175 -35.70 6.03 9.00
N GLU A 176 -35.45 5.39 10.14
CA GLU A 176 -36.42 4.62 10.91
C GLU A 176 -37.48 5.56 11.50
N GLY A 177 -37.14 6.79 11.92
CA GLY A 177 -38.11 7.83 12.31
C GLY A 177 -38.87 8.49 11.14
N LEU A 178 -38.30 8.50 9.93
CA LEU A 178 -38.98 8.93 8.71
C LEU A 178 -39.92 7.85 8.14
N LEU A 179 -39.61 6.57 8.38
CA LEU A 179 -40.35 5.43 7.83
C LEU A 179 -41.26 4.73 8.85
N ALA A 180 -41.03 4.90 10.15
CA ALA A 180 -41.84 4.34 11.22
C ALA A 180 -42.65 5.44 11.91
N GLY A 181 -43.91 5.55 11.53
CA GLY A 181 -44.94 5.79 12.54
C GLY A 181 -45.59 7.17 12.53
N VAL A 182 -46.59 7.27 11.65
CA VAL A 182 -47.81 8.04 11.83
C VAL A 182 -47.70 9.57 11.79
N ILE A 183 -47.75 10.11 10.58
CA ILE A 183 -47.95 11.54 10.34
C ILE A 183 -49.43 11.86 10.59
N GLY A 184 -49.70 12.67 11.62
CA GLY A 184 -50.99 13.32 11.77
C GLY A 184 -51.15 14.39 10.68
N THR A 185 -52.21 14.33 9.87
CA THR A 185 -52.46 15.32 8.82
C THR A 185 -53.66 16.17 9.20
N VAL A 186 -53.53 17.49 9.03
CA VAL A 186 -54.62 18.44 9.28
C VAL A 186 -54.71 19.39 8.10
N VAL A 187 -55.91 19.53 7.54
CA VAL A 187 -56.17 20.41 6.40
C VAL A 187 -56.90 21.65 6.92
N VAL A 188 -56.37 22.83 6.62
CA VAL A 188 -56.93 24.12 7.04
C VAL A 188 -57.33 24.92 5.79
N ALA A 189 -58.58 25.38 5.77
CA ALA A 189 -59.13 26.24 4.73
C ALA A 189 -58.49 27.65 4.76
N PRO A 190 -58.57 28.44 3.67
CA PRO A 190 -58.09 29.82 3.65
C PRO A 190 -58.74 30.70 4.72
N SER A 191 -59.97 30.38 5.11
CA SER A 191 -60.70 31.04 6.20
C SER A 191 -60.11 30.78 7.59
N GLY A 192 -59.11 29.89 7.71
CA GLY A 192 -58.51 29.48 8.98
C GLY A 192 -59.31 28.40 9.72
N VAL A 193 -60.32 27.79 9.09
CA VAL A 193 -61.13 26.71 9.67
C VAL A 193 -60.51 25.35 9.33
N ILE A 194 -60.48 24.43 10.30
CA ILE A 194 -60.01 23.06 10.10
C ILE A 194 -61.05 22.31 9.25
N VAL A 195 -60.65 21.82 8.10
CA VAL A 195 -61.50 21.09 7.15
C VAL A 195 -61.48 19.60 7.45
N ALA A 196 -60.31 19.06 7.78
CA ALA A 196 -60.12 17.65 8.07
C ALA A 196 -58.92 17.45 8.99
N ALA A 197 -58.96 16.44 9.85
CA ALA A 197 -57.83 15.99 10.65
C ALA A 197 -57.83 14.46 10.68
N SER A 198 -56.65 13.84 10.57
CA SER A 198 -56.53 12.39 10.73
C SER A 198 -56.66 11.99 12.20
N ASP A 199 -57.09 10.75 12.46
CA ASP A 199 -57.25 10.21 13.83
C ASP A 199 -55.97 10.32 14.66
N VAL A 200 -54.84 10.31 13.97
CA VAL A 200 -53.49 10.40 14.53
C VAL A 200 -53.17 11.84 14.91
N ALA A 201 -53.53 12.81 14.06
CA ALA A 201 -53.44 14.21 14.42
C ALA A 201 -54.33 14.54 15.62
N PHE A 202 -55.52 13.94 15.67
CA PHE A 202 -56.45 14.06 16.78
C PHE A 202 -55.93 13.42 18.06
N ALA A 203 -55.28 12.26 17.98
CA ALA A 203 -54.68 11.60 19.14
C ALA A 203 -53.52 12.41 19.75
N LEU A 204 -52.71 13.05 18.89
CA LEU A 204 -51.60 13.91 19.33
C LEU A 204 -52.11 15.27 19.84
N LEU A 205 -53.19 15.79 19.26
CA LEU A 205 -53.77 17.10 19.57
C LEU A 205 -55.31 17.05 19.44
N PRO A 206 -56.04 16.73 20.52
CA PRO A 206 -57.50 16.58 20.50
C PRO A 206 -58.27 17.84 20.13
N ASP A 207 -57.65 19.01 20.22
CA ASP A 207 -58.26 20.30 19.89
C ASP A 207 -58.44 20.54 18.37
N LEU A 208 -57.82 19.72 17.52
CA LEU A 208 -57.80 19.86 16.06
C LEU A 208 -59.01 19.17 15.39
N GLN A 209 -60.23 19.56 15.77
CA GLN A 209 -61.47 19.00 15.22
C GLN A 209 -61.93 19.72 13.93
N PRO A 210 -62.45 18.98 12.92
CA PRO A 210 -63.08 19.57 11.75
C PRO A 210 -64.21 20.52 12.11
N GLY A 211 -64.29 21.67 11.44
CA GLY A 211 -65.29 22.72 11.67
C GLY A 211 -64.90 23.76 12.72
N ARG A 212 -63.84 23.53 13.51
CA ARG A 212 -63.35 24.52 14.49
C ARG A 212 -62.39 25.53 13.84
N PRO A 213 -62.45 26.82 14.18
CA PRO A 213 -61.43 27.79 13.76
C PRO A 213 -60.08 27.47 14.40
N MET A 214 -58.99 27.50 13.62
CA MET A 214 -57.62 27.34 14.15
C MET A 214 -57.28 28.40 15.21
N ALA A 215 -57.93 29.57 15.17
CA ALA A 215 -57.76 30.64 16.14
C ALA A 215 -58.15 30.23 17.58
N GLU A 216 -58.99 29.22 17.74
CA GLU A 216 -59.49 28.74 19.03
C GLU A 216 -58.73 27.52 19.58
N VAL A 217 -57.73 27.02 18.85
CA VAL A 217 -56.86 25.91 19.29
C VAL A 217 -55.91 26.40 20.40
N GLY A 218 -55.82 25.64 21.50
CA GLY A 218 -55.22 26.08 22.76
C GLY A 218 -53.74 26.49 22.71
N SER A 219 -52.95 25.98 21.77
CA SER A 219 -51.52 26.30 21.69
C SER A 219 -51.24 27.51 20.78
N GLY A 220 -50.78 28.60 21.38
CA GLY A 220 -50.43 29.84 20.66
C GLY A 220 -49.38 29.65 19.55
N ALA A 221 -48.52 28.64 19.67
CA ALA A 221 -47.50 28.28 18.68
C ALA A 221 -48.09 27.71 17.37
N LEU A 222 -49.18 26.91 17.44
CA LEU A 222 -49.87 26.40 16.25
C LEU A 222 -50.60 27.50 15.47
N ARG A 223 -51.11 28.52 16.19
CA ARG A 223 -51.74 29.70 15.55
C ARG A 223 -50.72 30.52 14.75
N ALA A 224 -49.54 30.76 15.32
CA ALA A 224 -48.46 31.50 14.66
C ALA A 224 -47.94 30.77 13.39
N LEU A 225 -48.06 29.45 13.37
CA LEU A 225 -47.66 28.60 12.25
C LEU A 225 -48.57 28.71 11.03
N VAL A 226 -49.89 28.78 11.23
CA VAL A 226 -50.85 28.97 10.13
C VAL A 226 -50.72 30.39 9.55
N GLY A 227 -50.59 31.41 10.42
CA GLY A 227 -50.38 32.79 9.99
C GLY A 227 -49.05 33.03 9.27
N ALA A 228 -48.02 32.22 9.54
CA ALA A 228 -46.75 32.27 8.82
C ALA A 228 -46.75 31.42 7.53
N ALA A 229 -47.66 30.46 7.39
CA ALA A 229 -47.79 29.62 6.20
C ALA A 229 -48.49 30.34 5.02
N THR A 230 -49.07 31.52 5.27
CA THR A 230 -49.60 32.40 4.22
C THR A 230 -48.53 33.26 3.54
N ASP A 231 -47.32 33.38 4.12
CA ASP A 231 -46.16 34.01 3.48
C ASP A 231 -45.37 32.98 2.67
N ASP A 232 -45.18 33.29 1.37
CA ASP A 232 -44.75 32.35 0.32
C ASP A 232 -43.32 31.79 0.47
N GLU A 233 -42.51 32.32 1.40
CA GLU A 233 -41.11 31.91 1.61
C GLU A 233 -40.88 30.99 2.83
N ALA A 234 -41.90 30.74 3.67
CA ALA A 234 -41.69 30.05 4.95
C ALA A 234 -42.03 28.53 4.97
N ALA A 235 -42.36 27.93 3.84
CA ALA A 235 -43.11 26.65 3.78
C ALA A 235 -42.29 25.35 3.61
N SER A 236 -41.07 25.23 4.14
CA SER A 236 -40.31 23.96 3.96
C SER A 236 -39.42 23.52 5.13
N ARG A 237 -39.36 24.27 6.24
CA ARG A 237 -38.64 23.81 7.44
C ARG A 237 -39.61 23.35 8.53
N PRO A 238 -39.42 22.16 9.13
CA PRO A 238 -40.21 21.71 10.26
C PRO A 238 -39.99 22.67 11.43
N ARG A 239 -41.09 23.19 12.01
CA ARG A 239 -41.02 23.98 13.24
C ARG A 239 -41.38 23.10 14.42
N PHE A 240 -40.58 23.19 15.47
CA PHE A 240 -40.80 22.42 16.68
C PHE A 240 -41.67 23.21 17.66
N ILE A 241 -42.63 22.51 18.27
CA ILE A 241 -43.55 23.04 19.27
C ILE A 241 -43.41 22.17 20.50
N GLU A 242 -43.08 22.78 21.62
CA GLU A 242 -43.11 22.10 22.91
C GLU A 242 -44.51 22.26 23.49
N LEU A 243 -45.16 21.12 23.76
CA LEU A 243 -46.47 21.09 24.40
C LEU A 243 -46.34 21.00 25.91
N ASP A 244 -45.37 20.22 26.39
CA ASP A 244 -45.00 20.02 27.79
C ASP A 244 -43.49 19.67 27.88
N PRO A 245 -42.90 19.53 29.08
CA PRO A 245 -41.46 19.28 29.23
C PRO A 245 -40.94 18.01 28.56
N ASP A 246 -41.81 17.02 28.36
CA ASP A 246 -41.46 15.71 27.84
C ASP A 246 -41.98 15.49 26.41
N THR A 247 -42.82 16.39 25.91
CA THR A 247 -43.50 16.26 24.61
C THR A 247 -43.20 17.42 23.69
N ARG A 248 -42.45 17.14 22.62
CA ARG A 248 -42.15 18.08 21.53
C ARG A 248 -42.69 17.55 20.22
N LEU A 249 -43.45 18.36 19.50
CA LEU A 249 -43.94 18.05 18.17
C LEU A 249 -43.14 18.79 17.11
N ALA A 250 -42.94 18.18 15.94
CA ALA A 250 -42.50 18.87 14.74
C ALA A 250 -43.68 19.04 13.78
N VAL A 251 -43.94 20.28 13.39
CA VAL A 251 -45.03 20.65 12.49
C VAL A 251 -44.46 21.23 11.20
N THR A 252 -44.85 20.66 10.07
CA THR A 252 -44.49 21.16 8.75
C THR A 252 -45.75 21.62 8.03
N THR A 253 -45.71 22.82 7.45
CA THR A 253 -46.83 23.40 6.70
C THR A 253 -46.57 23.28 5.20
N GLN A 254 -47.54 22.77 4.45
CA GLN A 254 -47.46 22.68 2.99
C GLN A 254 -48.70 23.30 2.35
N ARG A 255 -48.51 24.24 1.42
CA ARG A 255 -49.61 24.84 0.65
C ARG A 255 -50.09 23.89 -0.44
N LEU A 256 -51.40 23.75 -0.61
CA LEU A 256 -51.97 22.94 -1.68
C LEU A 256 -51.88 23.71 -3.00
N ARG A 257 -51.24 23.14 -4.02
CA ARG A 257 -51.16 23.79 -5.34
C ARG A 257 -52.53 23.79 -6.01
N GLY A 258 -53.08 24.98 -6.26
CA GLY A 258 -54.33 25.19 -7.01
C GLY A 258 -55.61 25.32 -6.17
N GLN A 259 -55.54 25.24 -4.84
CA GLN A 259 -56.62 25.64 -3.92
C GLN A 259 -56.02 26.49 -2.80
N GLU A 260 -56.73 27.51 -2.32
CA GLU A 260 -56.24 28.44 -1.28
C GLU A 260 -56.16 27.79 0.13
N GLY A 261 -55.69 26.55 0.29
CA GLY A 261 -55.61 25.84 1.58
C GLY A 261 -54.19 25.43 1.99
N VAL A 262 -54.01 25.11 3.28
CA VAL A 262 -52.74 24.66 3.86
C VAL A 262 -52.92 23.31 4.55
N VAL A 263 -52.00 22.38 4.33
CA VAL A 263 -51.89 21.10 5.04
C VAL A 263 -50.80 21.21 6.09
N LEU A 264 -51.12 20.82 7.33
CA LEU A 264 -50.19 20.66 8.42
C LEU A 264 -49.86 19.17 8.57
N LEU A 265 -48.57 18.85 8.60
CA LEU A 265 -48.05 17.54 8.93
C LEU A 265 -47.45 17.61 10.33
N VAL A 266 -47.98 16.82 11.26
CA VAL A 266 -47.59 16.82 12.67
C VAL A 266 -46.93 15.47 12.99
N ARG A 267 -45.72 15.53 13.55
CA ARG A 267 -44.96 14.37 14.05
C ARG A 267 -44.54 14.58 15.51
N ASP A 268 -44.41 13.51 16.27
CA ASP A 268 -43.77 13.54 17.59
C ASP A 268 -42.23 13.57 17.43
N ALA A 269 -41.55 14.49 18.13
CA ALA A 269 -40.13 14.77 18.07
C ALA A 269 -39.49 14.87 19.47
N SER A 270 -40.15 14.33 20.49
CA SER A 270 -39.74 14.39 21.89
C SER A 270 -38.36 13.76 22.13
N HIS A 271 -38.06 12.68 21.42
CA HIS A 271 -36.79 11.95 21.53
C HIS A 271 -35.59 12.72 20.91
N GLU A 272 -35.81 13.55 19.88
CA GLU A 272 -34.77 14.40 19.26
C GLU A 272 -34.28 15.48 20.24
N LEU A 273 -35.16 16.04 21.07
CA LEU A 273 -34.81 17.07 22.04
C LEU A 273 -33.96 16.52 23.19
N ALA A 274 -34.25 15.31 23.67
CA ALA A 274 -33.49 14.66 24.73
C ALA A 274 -32.02 14.44 24.34
N VAL A 275 -31.77 14.04 23.09
CA VAL A 275 -30.42 13.84 22.55
C VAL A 275 -29.68 15.17 22.35
N GLN A 276 -30.37 16.18 21.83
CA GLN A 276 -29.77 17.49 21.56
C GLN A 276 -29.30 18.22 22.83
N ASN A 277 -30.09 18.13 23.92
CA ASN A 277 -29.73 18.71 25.21
C ASN A 277 -28.52 18.00 25.86
N HIS A 278 -28.32 16.71 25.58
CA HIS A 278 -27.17 15.96 26.08
C HIS A 278 -25.84 16.36 25.40
N LEU A 279 -25.90 16.88 24.18
CA LEU A 279 -24.73 17.22 23.36
C LEU A 279 -24.21 18.65 23.58
N ALA A 280 -25.05 19.57 24.08
CA ALA A 280 -24.70 21.00 24.22
C ALA A 280 -23.66 21.29 25.32
N ASP A 281 -23.45 20.38 26.26
CA ASP A 281 -22.61 20.58 27.45
C ASP A 281 -21.09 20.49 27.21
N ARG A 282 -20.61 20.36 25.96
CA ARG A 282 -19.24 19.84 25.72
C ARG A 282 -18.28 20.54 24.76
N LEU A 283 -18.42 21.82 24.40
CA LEU A 283 -17.46 22.45 23.46
C LEU A 283 -16.90 23.81 23.90
N PRO A 284 -15.56 23.93 24.02
CA PRO A 284 -14.89 25.15 23.53
C PRO A 284 -13.52 24.99 22.81
N TYR A 285 -13.34 25.84 21.79
CA TYR A 285 -12.12 26.56 21.31
C TYR A 285 -10.92 25.93 20.54
N ASP A 286 -10.66 24.62 20.54
CA ASP A 286 -9.39 24.09 19.95
C ASP A 286 -9.37 23.85 18.42
N VAL A 287 -10.53 23.83 17.77
CA VAL A 287 -10.69 23.29 16.40
C VAL A 287 -9.95 24.08 15.31
N ARG A 288 -9.66 25.37 15.52
CA ARG A 288 -9.03 26.20 14.46
C ARG A 288 -7.51 26.08 14.41
N ARG A 289 -6.87 25.62 15.49
CA ARG A 289 -5.40 25.51 15.57
C ARG A 289 -4.92 24.14 15.06
N GLU A 290 -5.70 23.09 15.30
CA GLU A 290 -5.45 21.75 14.76
C GLU A 290 -5.54 21.69 13.23
N SER A 291 -6.39 22.51 12.58
CA SER A 291 -6.51 22.53 11.12
C SER A 291 -5.21 22.97 10.42
N ALA A 292 -4.44 23.86 11.06
CA ALA A 292 -3.16 24.34 10.54
C ALA A 292 -2.03 23.31 10.77
N GLU A 293 -2.10 22.52 11.84
CA GLU A 293 -1.11 21.48 12.15
C GLU A 293 -1.35 20.17 11.38
N LEU A 294 -2.62 19.86 11.08
CA LEU A 294 -3.04 18.74 10.21
C LEU A 294 -2.53 18.89 8.78
N ALA A 295 -2.50 20.11 8.24
CA ALA A 295 -1.95 20.38 6.92
C ALA A 295 -0.43 20.11 6.86
N ALA A 296 0.29 20.27 7.97
CA ALA A 296 1.73 20.04 8.05
C ALA A 296 2.10 18.55 8.27
N GLN A 297 1.27 17.78 8.96
CA GLN A 297 1.58 16.39 9.33
C GLN A 297 1.29 15.35 8.22
N GLY A 298 0.38 15.65 7.28
CA GLY A 298 0.10 14.78 6.12
C GLY A 298 1.24 14.70 5.09
N GLN A 299 2.15 15.67 5.11
CA GLN A 299 3.24 15.82 4.12
C GLN A 299 4.39 14.83 4.35
N SER A 300 4.53 14.29 5.57
CA SER A 300 5.68 13.43 5.96
C SER A 300 5.54 11.95 5.54
N SER A 301 4.43 11.54 4.90
CA SER A 301 4.18 10.14 4.54
C SER A 301 4.66 9.74 3.14
N TYR A 302 5.15 10.66 2.31
CA TYR A 302 5.52 10.38 0.93
C TYR A 302 6.86 11.01 0.61
N SER A 303 7.94 10.24 0.77
CA SER A 303 9.30 10.68 0.47
C SER A 303 10.01 9.67 -0.44
N ILE A 304 11.03 10.13 -1.18
CA ILE A 304 12.02 9.34 -1.92
C ILE A 304 12.51 8.14 -1.11
N SER A 305 12.50 8.22 0.23
CA SER A 305 12.81 7.10 1.13
C SER A 305 11.90 5.87 0.99
N LYS A 306 10.76 5.98 0.29
CA LYS A 306 9.88 4.84 -0.05
C LYS A 306 10.29 4.11 -1.34
N PHE A 307 11.20 4.65 -2.14
CA PHE A 307 11.75 3.90 -3.26
C PHE A 307 12.61 2.75 -2.74
N VAL A 308 12.33 1.54 -3.23
CA VAL A 308 13.06 0.32 -2.87
C VAL A 308 13.83 -0.13 -4.10
N GLY A 309 15.14 -0.04 -4.03
CA GLY A 309 16.05 -0.45 -5.09
C GLY A 309 17.40 0.25 -5.00
N ASN A 310 18.42 -0.38 -5.57
CA ASN A 310 19.78 0.13 -5.66
C ASN A 310 20.35 0.04 -7.09
N SER A 311 19.53 -0.33 -8.07
CA SER A 311 19.95 -0.41 -9.46
C SER A 311 20.41 0.95 -9.98
N PRO A 312 21.46 1.01 -10.82
CA PRO A 312 21.96 2.27 -11.37
C PRO A 312 20.92 2.99 -12.22
N VAL A 313 20.04 2.24 -12.90
CA VAL A 313 18.94 2.81 -13.71
C VAL A 313 17.89 3.48 -12.83
N LEU A 314 17.59 2.93 -11.65
CA LEU A 314 16.69 3.58 -10.70
C LEU A 314 17.34 4.80 -10.05
N ALA A 315 18.65 4.77 -9.79
CA ALA A 315 19.38 5.91 -9.25
C ALA A 315 19.32 7.13 -10.19
N GLU A 316 19.41 6.93 -11.50
CA GLU A 316 19.23 8.00 -12.50
C GLU A 316 17.83 8.62 -12.43
N VAL A 317 16.78 7.79 -12.30
CA VAL A 317 15.40 8.28 -12.12
C VAL A 317 15.27 9.11 -10.83
N ILE A 318 15.84 8.63 -9.71
CA ILE A 318 15.81 9.37 -8.43
C ILE A 318 16.54 10.71 -8.55
N GLN A 319 17.66 10.75 -9.28
CA GLN A 319 18.39 11.99 -9.55
C GLN A 319 17.54 12.99 -10.35
N GLN A 320 16.86 12.52 -11.40
CA GLN A 320 15.94 13.36 -12.20
C GLN A 320 14.78 13.88 -11.35
N ILE A 321 14.19 13.05 -10.48
CA ILE A 321 13.15 13.49 -9.51
C ILE A 321 13.70 14.61 -8.62
N GLY A 322 14.92 14.45 -8.12
CA GLY A 322 15.62 15.45 -7.29
C GLY A 322 15.75 16.82 -7.97
N GLN A 323 15.96 16.84 -9.29
CA GLN A 323 16.05 18.07 -10.08
C GLN A 323 14.68 18.69 -10.35
N LEU A 324 13.66 17.86 -10.61
CA LEU A 324 12.34 18.30 -11.05
C LEU A 324 11.38 18.66 -9.90
N ARG A 325 11.64 18.21 -8.67
CA ARG A 325 10.75 18.45 -7.52
C ARG A 325 10.54 19.95 -7.19
N HIS A 326 11.49 20.81 -7.54
CA HIS A 326 11.40 22.27 -7.33
C HIS A 326 10.90 23.04 -8.56
N SER A 327 10.66 22.37 -9.68
CA SER A 327 10.20 23.01 -10.92
C SER A 327 8.67 23.04 -11.00
N ARG A 328 8.10 24.09 -11.62
CA ARG A 328 6.69 24.13 -12.04
C ARG A 328 6.43 23.47 -13.40
N CYS A 329 7.46 22.95 -14.07
CA CYS A 329 7.31 22.37 -15.39
C CYS A 329 6.36 21.17 -15.37
N ASN A 330 5.66 20.98 -16.50
CA ASN A 330 4.91 19.77 -16.75
C ASN A 330 5.88 18.60 -16.85
N VAL A 331 5.56 17.48 -16.20
CA VAL A 331 6.36 16.27 -16.25
C VAL A 331 5.51 15.14 -16.82
N LEU A 332 5.99 14.50 -17.88
CA LEU A 332 5.40 13.31 -18.47
C LEU A 332 6.16 12.07 -17.99
N ILE A 333 5.48 11.19 -17.29
CA ILE A 333 6.04 9.94 -16.75
C ILE A 333 5.66 8.80 -17.70
N VAL A 334 6.66 8.17 -18.32
CA VAL A 334 6.46 7.07 -19.27
C VAL A 334 6.97 5.77 -18.66
N GLY A 335 6.15 4.73 -18.69
CA GLY A 335 6.59 3.41 -18.25
C GLY A 335 5.47 2.37 -18.27
N GLU A 336 5.85 1.10 -18.33
CA GLU A 336 4.92 -0.02 -18.39
C GLU A 336 3.93 -0.04 -17.20
N SER A 337 2.83 -0.79 -17.36
CA SER A 337 1.87 -0.96 -16.26
C SER A 337 2.55 -1.60 -15.05
N GLY A 338 2.25 -1.10 -13.85
CA GLY A 338 2.82 -1.61 -12.61
C GLY A 338 4.30 -1.26 -12.36
N SER A 339 4.91 -0.33 -13.11
CA SER A 339 6.33 0.04 -12.92
C SER A 339 6.58 1.03 -11.76
N GLY A 340 5.53 1.66 -11.22
CA GLY A 340 5.64 2.64 -10.12
C GLY A 340 5.48 4.11 -10.52
N LYS A 341 4.77 4.42 -11.63
CA LYS A 341 4.52 5.79 -12.10
C LYS A 341 3.88 6.71 -11.05
N GLU A 342 2.89 6.20 -10.34
CA GLU A 342 2.22 6.94 -9.26
C GLU A 342 3.18 7.30 -8.12
N LEU A 343 4.09 6.39 -7.74
CA LEU A 343 5.11 6.67 -6.71
C LEU A 343 6.07 7.80 -7.13
N VAL A 344 6.43 7.86 -8.41
CA VAL A 344 7.22 8.96 -8.96
C VAL A 344 6.46 10.28 -8.91
N ALA A 345 5.18 10.28 -9.28
CA ALA A 345 4.34 11.48 -9.20
C ALA A 345 4.20 12.01 -7.76
N LEU A 346 4.00 11.09 -6.80
CA LEU A 346 3.94 11.42 -5.37
C LEU A 346 5.27 12.00 -4.89
N ALA A 347 6.41 11.42 -5.27
CA ALA A 347 7.73 11.94 -4.89
C ALA A 347 8.04 13.32 -5.49
N LEU A 348 7.67 13.56 -6.75
CA LEU A 348 7.81 14.88 -7.39
C LEU A 348 7.02 15.98 -6.67
N HIS A 349 5.90 15.62 -6.04
CA HIS A 349 5.07 16.55 -5.30
C HIS A 349 5.53 16.73 -3.85
N TYR A 350 5.56 15.65 -3.06
CA TYR A 350 5.75 15.71 -1.61
C TYR A 350 7.19 15.97 -1.16
N ASP A 351 8.20 15.58 -1.94
CA ASP A 351 9.60 15.96 -1.66
C ASP A 351 9.98 17.34 -2.23
N GLY A 352 9.04 18.02 -2.90
CA GLY A 352 9.25 19.28 -3.61
C GLY A 352 8.72 20.52 -2.88
N GLU A 353 8.78 21.67 -3.55
CA GLU A 353 8.24 22.95 -3.03
C GLU A 353 6.70 22.92 -2.86
N PHE A 354 6.04 21.99 -3.55
CA PHE A 354 4.58 21.88 -3.60
C PHE A 354 4.02 20.91 -2.56
N GLY A 355 4.86 20.24 -1.75
CA GLY A 355 4.42 19.16 -0.86
C GLY A 355 3.37 19.54 0.19
N ALA A 356 3.21 20.84 0.46
CA ALA A 356 2.18 21.38 1.33
C ALA A 356 0.85 21.73 0.67
N ARG A 357 0.79 21.65 -0.65
CA ARG A 357 -0.36 22.05 -1.46
C ARG A 357 -1.20 20.82 -1.82
N PRO A 358 -2.45 20.98 -2.28
CA PRO A 358 -3.26 19.81 -2.63
C PRO A 358 -2.65 19.01 -3.78
N PHE A 359 -2.71 17.68 -3.67
CA PHE A 359 -2.36 16.73 -4.72
C PHE A 359 -3.58 15.90 -5.09
N THR A 360 -4.01 15.99 -6.35
CA THR A 360 -5.23 15.30 -6.81
C THR A 360 -4.87 14.31 -7.92
N PRO A 361 -4.92 13.00 -7.65
CA PRO A 361 -4.78 11.96 -8.67
C PRO A 361 -6.09 11.80 -9.44
N ILE A 362 -5.98 11.66 -10.76
CA ILE A 362 -7.10 11.54 -11.68
C ILE A 362 -6.78 10.41 -12.65
N HIS A 363 -7.62 9.38 -12.68
CA HIS A 363 -7.47 8.26 -13.61
C HIS A 363 -8.33 8.50 -14.85
N CYS A 364 -7.69 8.76 -15.98
CA CYS A 364 -8.37 9.19 -17.20
C CYS A 364 -9.21 8.10 -17.89
N GLY A 365 -9.03 6.83 -17.55
CA GLY A 365 -9.70 5.68 -18.19
C GLY A 365 -10.80 4.99 -17.36
N ALA A 366 -11.01 5.36 -16.10
CA ALA A 366 -11.82 4.55 -15.17
C ALA A 366 -13.34 4.82 -15.20
N ILE A 367 -13.79 5.91 -15.85
CA ILE A 367 -15.16 6.43 -15.75
C ILE A 367 -15.68 6.78 -17.17
N SER A 368 -17.00 6.79 -17.36
CA SER A 368 -17.58 7.23 -18.64
C SER A 368 -17.15 8.67 -18.98
N PRO A 369 -17.05 9.03 -20.28
CA PRO A 369 -16.58 10.36 -20.71
C PRO A 369 -17.38 11.54 -20.15
N GLU A 370 -18.68 11.35 -19.91
CA GLU A 370 -19.57 12.41 -19.41
C GLU A 370 -19.39 12.64 -17.90
N LEU A 371 -19.26 11.53 -17.14
CA LEU A 371 -19.03 11.58 -15.71
C LEU A 371 -17.63 12.14 -15.40
N ILE A 372 -16.59 11.73 -16.15
CA ILE A 372 -15.24 12.25 -15.93
C ILE A 372 -15.15 13.75 -16.23
N GLU A 373 -15.86 14.26 -17.24
CA GLU A 373 -15.89 15.71 -17.50
C GLU A 373 -16.54 16.50 -16.34
N SER A 374 -17.63 15.96 -15.78
CA SER A 374 -18.31 16.54 -14.61
C SER A 374 -17.44 16.50 -13.34
N GLU A 375 -16.69 15.42 -13.11
CA GLU A 375 -15.73 15.35 -11.99
C GLU A 375 -14.56 16.32 -12.19
N LEU A 376 -13.99 16.38 -13.39
CA LEU A 376 -12.81 17.19 -13.68
C LEU A 376 -13.08 18.69 -13.61
N PHE A 377 -14.13 19.14 -14.30
CA PHE A 377 -14.40 20.57 -14.49
C PHE A 377 -15.56 21.09 -13.64
N GLY A 378 -16.31 20.20 -12.98
CA GLY A 378 -17.52 20.55 -12.23
C GLY A 378 -18.71 20.79 -13.15
N HIS A 379 -19.87 21.06 -12.54
CA HIS A 379 -21.09 21.39 -13.28
C HIS A 379 -21.94 22.40 -12.53
N GLU A 380 -22.70 23.19 -13.29
CA GLU A 380 -23.76 24.04 -12.76
C GLU A 380 -25.06 23.26 -12.58
N LYS A 381 -25.94 23.76 -11.70
CA LYS A 381 -27.26 23.17 -11.51
C LYS A 381 -28.03 23.12 -12.84
N GLY A 382 -28.56 21.95 -13.19
CA GLY A 382 -29.30 21.73 -14.43
C GLY A 382 -28.43 21.48 -15.68
N ALA A 383 -27.13 21.24 -15.53
CA ALA A 383 -26.23 20.98 -16.66
C ALA A 383 -26.53 19.68 -17.43
N PHE A 384 -27.10 18.67 -16.76
CA PHE A 384 -27.55 17.40 -17.34
C PHE A 384 -28.68 16.82 -16.48
N THR A 385 -29.34 15.76 -16.97
CA THR A 385 -30.41 15.07 -16.24
C THR A 385 -29.87 14.45 -14.95
N GLY A 386 -30.28 15.00 -13.79
CA GLY A 386 -29.80 14.58 -12.47
C GLY A 386 -28.86 15.58 -11.77
N ALA A 387 -28.45 16.66 -12.44
CA ALA A 387 -27.67 17.75 -11.84
C ALA A 387 -28.54 18.67 -10.95
N THR A 388 -28.96 18.17 -9.78
CA THR A 388 -29.84 18.89 -8.84
C THR A 388 -29.13 20.04 -8.13
N GLU A 389 -27.81 19.96 -7.99
CA GLU A 389 -26.97 20.93 -7.31
C GLU A 389 -25.72 21.27 -8.14
N ARG A 390 -25.05 22.36 -7.79
CA ARG A 390 -23.75 22.72 -8.38
C ARG A 390 -22.66 21.86 -7.74
N LYS A 391 -21.73 21.34 -8.56
CA LYS A 391 -20.54 20.61 -8.10
C LYS A 391 -19.26 21.30 -8.54
N VAL A 392 -18.32 21.48 -7.60
CA VAL A 392 -16.97 21.99 -7.88
C VAL A 392 -16.13 20.86 -8.50
N GLY A 393 -15.40 21.18 -9.57
CA GLY A 393 -14.54 20.23 -10.26
C GLY A 393 -13.18 20.03 -9.58
N LEU A 394 -12.54 18.89 -9.86
CA LEU A 394 -11.23 18.54 -9.32
C LEU A 394 -10.14 19.56 -9.64
N PHE A 395 -10.16 20.18 -10.83
CA PHE A 395 -9.20 21.24 -11.16
C PHE A 395 -9.35 22.48 -10.27
N GLU A 396 -10.60 22.90 -10.00
CA GLU A 396 -10.90 24.05 -9.14
C GLU A 396 -10.58 23.73 -7.67
N ALA A 397 -10.86 22.51 -7.22
CA ALA A 397 -10.52 22.07 -5.88
C ALA A 397 -9.00 21.94 -5.64
N THR A 398 -8.20 21.84 -6.70
CA THR A 398 -6.74 21.66 -6.66
C THR A 398 -5.99 22.96 -6.99
N ASP A 399 -6.67 24.11 -6.99
CA ASP A 399 -6.03 25.38 -7.32
C ASP A 399 -4.81 25.68 -6.44
N GLY A 400 -3.73 26.14 -7.07
CA GLY A 400 -2.40 26.32 -6.46
C GLY A 400 -1.60 25.04 -6.25
N GLY A 401 -2.20 23.85 -6.41
CA GLY A 401 -1.64 22.53 -6.12
C GLY A 401 -1.07 21.78 -7.32
N THR A 402 -1.10 20.45 -7.25
CA THR A 402 -0.64 19.54 -8.32
C THR A 402 -1.73 18.56 -8.73
N VAL A 403 -1.99 18.48 -10.02
CA VAL A 403 -2.90 17.49 -10.60
C VAL A 403 -2.06 16.39 -11.25
N PHE A 404 -2.34 15.14 -10.87
CA PHE A 404 -1.72 13.95 -11.46
C PHE A 404 -2.71 13.26 -12.40
N LEU A 405 -2.42 13.28 -13.70
CA LEU A 405 -3.23 12.65 -14.75
C LEU A 405 -2.65 11.27 -15.07
N ASP A 406 -3.21 10.21 -14.48
CA ASP A 406 -2.82 8.84 -14.79
C ASP A 406 -3.55 8.30 -16.02
N GLU A 407 -2.85 7.48 -16.79
CA GLU A 407 -3.33 6.89 -18.04
C GLU A 407 -3.84 7.95 -19.06
N ILE A 408 -3.09 9.03 -19.26
CA ILE A 408 -3.46 10.15 -20.15
C ILE A 408 -3.79 9.69 -21.58
N ALA A 409 -3.21 8.58 -22.03
CA ALA A 409 -3.45 7.97 -23.33
C ALA A 409 -4.88 7.42 -23.53
N GLU A 410 -5.65 7.20 -22.46
CA GLU A 410 -7.04 6.73 -22.54
C GLU A 410 -8.07 7.87 -22.66
N THR A 411 -7.61 9.13 -22.62
CA THR A 411 -8.50 10.30 -22.71
C THR A 411 -9.20 10.38 -24.07
N SER A 412 -10.49 10.74 -24.04
CA SER A 412 -11.26 11.04 -25.26
C SER A 412 -10.75 12.32 -25.95
N LEU A 413 -10.92 12.44 -27.27
CA LEU A 413 -10.53 13.65 -28.02
C LEU A 413 -11.23 14.93 -27.50
N SER A 414 -12.48 14.82 -27.02
CA SER A 414 -13.20 15.94 -26.37
C SER A 414 -12.46 16.41 -25.12
N LEU A 415 -12.09 15.47 -24.26
CA LEU A 415 -11.40 15.77 -23.01
C LEU A 415 -10.00 16.33 -23.28
N GLN A 416 -9.30 15.82 -24.28
CA GLN A 416 -7.99 16.33 -24.70
C GLN A 416 -8.03 17.83 -25.07
N ILE A 417 -9.09 18.31 -25.74
CA ILE A 417 -9.27 19.74 -26.05
C ILE A 417 -9.42 20.57 -24.78
N LYS A 418 -10.18 20.08 -23.79
CA LYS A 418 -10.39 20.79 -22.53
C LYS A 418 -9.10 20.82 -21.69
N LEU A 419 -8.40 19.69 -21.61
CA LEU A 419 -7.10 19.59 -20.93
C LEU A 419 -6.07 20.54 -21.55
N LEU A 420 -6.04 20.67 -22.88
CA LEU A 420 -5.16 21.61 -23.56
C LEU A 420 -5.41 23.05 -23.10
N ARG A 421 -6.67 23.48 -22.92
CA ARG A 421 -7.00 24.82 -22.41
C ARG A 421 -6.49 25.03 -20.99
N VAL A 422 -6.61 24.03 -20.12
CA VAL A 422 -6.03 24.08 -18.77
C VAL A 422 -4.51 24.25 -18.84
N LEU A 423 -3.83 23.45 -19.67
CA LEU A 423 -2.37 23.50 -19.82
C LEU A 423 -1.85 24.78 -20.49
N GLN A 424 -2.66 25.45 -21.32
CA GLN A 424 -2.27 26.66 -22.03
C GLN A 424 -2.51 27.94 -21.22
N SER A 425 -3.73 28.09 -20.68
CA SER A 425 -4.21 29.34 -20.08
C SER A 425 -4.75 29.17 -18.67
N GLY A 426 -4.76 27.96 -18.10
CA GLY A 426 -5.43 27.67 -16.83
C GLY A 426 -6.95 27.74 -16.91
N GLU A 427 -7.53 27.85 -18.11
CA GLU A 427 -8.97 28.02 -18.31
C GLU A 427 -9.71 26.69 -18.12
N ILE A 428 -10.60 26.64 -17.14
CA ILE A 428 -11.59 25.57 -16.95
C ILE A 428 -13.00 26.11 -17.24
N ARG A 429 -13.86 25.27 -17.80
CA ARG A 429 -15.28 25.61 -18.01
C ARG A 429 -16.15 24.49 -17.47
N PRO A 430 -16.85 24.69 -16.33
CA PRO A 430 -17.78 23.71 -15.79
C PRO A 430 -18.87 23.35 -16.81
N VAL A 431 -19.40 22.13 -16.74
CA VAL A 431 -20.49 21.69 -17.61
C VAL A 431 -21.72 22.56 -17.36
N GLY A 432 -22.32 23.09 -18.43
CA GLY A 432 -23.45 24.02 -18.36
C GLY A 432 -23.09 25.47 -18.03
N ALA A 433 -21.82 25.79 -17.72
CA ALA A 433 -21.39 27.16 -17.44
C ALA A 433 -21.11 27.95 -18.73
N THR A 434 -21.57 29.20 -18.77
CA THR A 434 -21.28 30.14 -19.88
C THR A 434 -19.94 30.85 -19.71
N ARG A 435 -19.51 31.06 -18.46
CA ARG A 435 -18.27 31.78 -18.13
C ARG A 435 -17.13 30.81 -17.77
N PRO A 436 -15.91 31.06 -18.27
CA PRO A 436 -14.74 30.31 -17.84
C PRO A 436 -14.30 30.71 -16.42
N ARG A 437 -13.53 29.82 -15.78
CA ARG A 437 -12.79 30.06 -14.54
C ARG A 437 -11.31 29.76 -14.79
N TYR A 438 -10.44 30.32 -13.97
CA TYR A 438 -8.99 30.17 -14.12
C TYR A 438 -8.40 29.51 -12.88
N VAL A 439 -7.49 28.56 -13.08
CA VAL A 439 -6.77 27.84 -12.04
C VAL A 439 -5.25 27.84 -12.32
N ASP A 440 -4.44 27.90 -11.28
CA ASP A 440 -2.98 27.74 -11.33
C ASP A 440 -2.60 26.36 -10.79
N VAL A 441 -2.46 25.37 -11.67
CA VAL A 441 -2.15 23.99 -11.29
C VAL A 441 -0.87 23.50 -11.95
N ARG A 442 -0.03 22.81 -11.18
CA ARG A 442 1.08 22.02 -11.73
C ARG A 442 0.54 20.71 -12.28
N ILE A 443 0.93 20.33 -13.51
CA ILE A 443 0.48 19.08 -14.13
C ILE A 443 1.61 18.04 -14.13
N ILE A 444 1.30 16.85 -13.64
CA ILE A 444 2.11 15.64 -13.83
C ILE A 444 1.24 14.64 -14.58
N ALA A 445 1.69 14.12 -15.72
CA ALA A 445 0.95 13.14 -16.50
C ALA A 445 1.69 11.81 -16.54
N ALA A 446 0.96 10.69 -16.61
CA ALA A 446 1.54 9.36 -16.72
C ALA A 446 0.89 8.55 -17.85
N THR A 447 1.71 7.75 -18.55
CA THR A 447 1.25 6.85 -19.61
C THR A 447 2.08 5.56 -19.65
N ASN A 448 1.44 4.47 -20.04
CA ASN A 448 2.05 3.19 -20.42
C ASN A 448 2.05 2.94 -21.93
N ARG A 449 1.46 3.85 -22.73
CA ARG A 449 1.41 3.80 -24.19
C ARG A 449 2.33 4.85 -24.81
N ASP A 450 2.76 4.57 -26.03
CA ASP A 450 3.49 5.53 -26.87
C ASP A 450 2.53 6.58 -27.45
N LEU A 451 2.60 7.80 -26.91
CA LEU A 451 1.78 8.92 -27.35
C LEU A 451 2.10 9.36 -28.78
N GLN A 452 3.34 9.24 -29.25
CA GLN A 452 3.70 9.65 -30.62
C GLN A 452 3.03 8.75 -31.66
N THR A 453 2.92 7.46 -31.36
CA THR A 453 2.17 6.52 -32.19
C THR A 453 0.67 6.85 -32.19
N LEU A 454 0.08 7.17 -31.02
CA LEU A 454 -1.32 7.58 -30.94
C LEU A 454 -1.62 8.90 -31.67
N VAL A 455 -0.65 9.82 -31.73
CA VAL A 455 -0.74 11.05 -32.53
C VAL A 455 -0.80 10.72 -34.03
N ARG A 456 0.10 9.85 -34.52
CA ARG A 456 0.09 9.40 -35.92
C ARG A 456 -1.21 8.67 -36.30
N GLU A 457 -1.80 7.95 -35.36
CA GLU A 457 -3.09 7.27 -35.52
C GLU A 457 -4.32 8.20 -35.39
N GLY A 458 -4.13 9.48 -35.05
CA GLY A 458 -5.22 10.44 -34.85
C GLY A 458 -6.05 10.20 -33.58
N LYS A 459 -5.57 9.36 -32.66
CA LYS A 459 -6.23 9.05 -31.38
C LYS A 459 -5.80 9.98 -30.24
N PHE A 460 -4.68 10.67 -30.42
CA PHE A 460 -4.17 11.67 -29.49
C PHE A 460 -3.82 12.94 -30.25
N ARG A 461 -4.13 14.11 -29.67
CA ARG A 461 -3.85 15.37 -30.35
C ARG A 461 -2.37 15.75 -30.23
N GLU A 462 -1.81 16.18 -31.36
CA GLU A 462 -0.41 16.61 -31.45
C GLU A 462 -0.11 17.84 -30.56
N ASP A 463 -1.04 18.82 -30.52
CA ASP A 463 -0.90 20.03 -29.72
C ASP A 463 -0.85 19.77 -28.20
N LEU A 464 -1.67 18.84 -27.72
CA LEU A 464 -1.65 18.38 -26.34
C LEU A 464 -0.37 17.61 -26.01
N PHE A 465 0.08 16.75 -26.92
CA PHE A 465 1.31 15.97 -26.74
C PHE A 465 2.51 16.88 -26.47
N TYR A 466 2.78 17.86 -27.34
CA TYR A 466 3.93 18.77 -27.15
C TYR A 466 3.82 19.64 -25.90
N ARG A 467 2.61 19.91 -25.39
CA ARG A 467 2.41 20.69 -24.15
C ARG A 467 2.62 19.85 -22.88
N LEU A 468 2.43 18.54 -22.97
CA LEU A 468 2.72 17.57 -21.92
C LEU A 468 4.19 17.16 -21.91
N ASP A 469 4.78 16.91 -23.09
CA ASP A 469 6.15 16.45 -23.29
C ASP A 469 7.18 17.61 -23.17
N VAL A 470 7.13 18.32 -22.05
CA VAL A 470 8.14 19.35 -21.72
C VAL A 470 9.35 18.70 -21.08
N VAL A 471 9.13 17.83 -20.11
CA VAL A 471 10.14 16.96 -19.51
C VAL A 471 9.58 15.56 -19.40
N THR A 472 10.24 14.59 -20.03
CA THR A 472 9.85 13.18 -19.96
C THR A 472 10.77 12.41 -19.01
N LEU A 473 10.16 11.73 -18.04
CA LEU A 473 10.81 10.83 -17.10
C LEU A 473 10.41 9.39 -17.44
N ARG A 474 11.37 8.58 -17.86
CA ARG A 474 11.15 7.18 -18.22
C ARG A 474 11.42 6.27 -17.02
N ILE A 475 10.44 5.46 -16.64
CA ILE A 475 10.60 4.44 -15.61
C ILE A 475 10.95 3.11 -16.27
N PRO A 476 12.11 2.50 -15.95
CA PRO A 476 12.51 1.23 -16.52
C PRO A 476 11.60 0.08 -16.03
N PRO A 477 11.28 -0.89 -16.90
CA PRO A 477 10.57 -2.08 -16.50
C PRO A 477 11.44 -2.93 -15.55
N LEU A 478 10.80 -3.76 -14.71
CA LEU A 478 11.46 -4.54 -13.66
C LEU A 478 12.55 -5.47 -14.21
N ARG A 479 12.38 -5.98 -15.44
CA ARG A 479 13.38 -6.81 -16.14
C ARG A 479 14.70 -6.10 -16.47
N GLU A 480 14.71 -4.77 -16.54
CA GLU A 480 15.91 -3.95 -16.76
C GLU A 480 16.60 -3.56 -15.44
N ARG A 481 15.94 -3.83 -14.29
CA ARG A 481 16.44 -3.54 -12.94
C ARG A 481 16.29 -4.75 -12.01
N LYS A 482 16.77 -5.91 -12.47
CA LYS A 482 16.64 -7.18 -11.73
C LYS A 482 17.33 -7.16 -10.36
N ASP A 483 18.36 -6.32 -10.19
CA ASP A 483 19.06 -6.15 -8.91
C ASP A 483 18.14 -5.61 -7.80
N ASP A 484 17.04 -4.95 -8.17
CA ASP A 484 16.05 -4.43 -7.21
C ASP A 484 15.07 -5.51 -6.72
N ILE A 485 14.95 -6.63 -7.45
CA ILE A 485 13.95 -7.68 -7.15
C ILE A 485 14.10 -8.25 -5.73
N PRO A 486 15.30 -8.63 -5.25
CA PRO A 486 15.45 -9.12 -3.88
C PRO A 486 15.02 -8.09 -2.84
N LEU A 487 15.39 -6.81 -3.02
CA LEU A 487 15.02 -5.73 -2.11
C LEU A 487 13.50 -5.51 -2.08
N LEU A 488 12.86 -5.54 -3.26
CA LEU A 488 11.41 -5.44 -3.39
C LEU A 488 10.69 -6.61 -2.71
N ILE A 489 11.21 -7.83 -2.86
CA ILE A 489 10.66 -9.02 -2.19
C ILE A 489 10.72 -8.86 -0.68
N HIS A 490 11.88 -8.49 -0.12
CA HIS A 490 12.01 -8.26 1.32
C HIS A 490 11.04 -7.19 1.82
N HIS A 491 10.87 -6.10 1.05
CA HIS A 491 9.91 -5.06 1.36
C HIS A 491 8.46 -5.58 1.36
N PHE A 492 8.04 -6.31 0.33
CA PHE A 492 6.68 -6.86 0.25
C PHE A 492 6.41 -7.94 1.28
N MET A 493 7.42 -8.75 1.63
CA MET A 493 7.33 -9.73 2.71
C MET A 493 7.13 -9.03 4.05
N ALA A 494 7.90 -7.98 4.36
CA ALA A 494 7.72 -7.20 5.57
C ALA A 494 6.31 -6.57 5.64
N LYS A 495 5.84 -6.00 4.52
CA LYS A 495 4.48 -5.46 4.38
C LYS A 495 3.40 -6.53 4.62
N CYS A 496 3.56 -7.72 4.02
CA CYS A 496 2.61 -8.82 4.18
C CYS A 496 2.64 -9.42 5.59
N ASN A 497 3.80 -9.60 6.21
CA ASN A 497 3.93 -10.06 7.59
C ASN A 497 3.15 -9.15 8.55
N SER A 498 3.27 -7.83 8.39
CA SER A 498 2.50 -6.87 9.17
C SER A 498 1.00 -6.95 8.89
N ARG A 499 0.59 -7.05 7.62
CA ARG A 499 -0.83 -7.06 7.22
C ARG A 499 -1.58 -8.33 7.64
N TYR A 500 -0.92 -9.48 7.55
CA TYR A 500 -1.49 -10.79 7.94
C TYR A 500 -1.27 -11.13 9.42
N GLY A 501 -0.75 -10.20 10.22
CA GLY A 501 -0.57 -10.40 11.67
C GLY A 501 0.46 -11.48 12.02
N ARG A 502 1.44 -11.74 11.14
CA ARG A 502 2.44 -12.81 11.31
C ARG A 502 3.66 -12.37 12.13
N SER A 503 3.42 -11.64 13.22
CA SER A 503 4.51 -11.10 14.06
C SER A 503 5.27 -12.19 14.82
N GLU A 504 4.60 -13.29 15.15
CA GLU A 504 5.16 -14.41 15.93
C GLU A 504 5.85 -15.46 15.04
N SER A 505 5.39 -15.63 13.80
CA SER A 505 5.95 -16.55 12.80
C SER A 505 6.09 -15.86 11.43
N PRO A 506 7.02 -14.89 11.31
CA PRO A 506 7.18 -14.13 10.07
C PRO A 506 7.77 -15.02 8.97
N ILE A 507 7.30 -14.82 7.73
CA ILE A 507 8.01 -15.32 6.57
C ILE A 507 9.21 -14.38 6.35
N SER A 508 10.41 -14.88 6.55
CA SER A 508 11.64 -14.09 6.51
C SER A 508 12.50 -14.37 5.26
N GLU A 509 12.29 -15.53 4.63
CA GLU A 509 13.13 -15.98 3.52
C GLU A 509 12.34 -16.46 2.29
N VAL A 510 13.05 -16.46 1.16
CA VAL A 510 12.60 -17.11 -0.08
C VAL A 510 13.62 -18.20 -0.41
N SER A 511 13.14 -19.42 -0.63
CA SER A 511 14.00 -20.56 -0.98
C SER A 511 14.84 -20.27 -2.23
N ARG A 512 16.05 -20.84 -2.32
CA ARG A 512 16.94 -20.64 -3.48
C ARG A 512 16.28 -20.99 -4.81
N GLY A 513 15.45 -22.04 -4.82
CA GLY A 513 14.69 -22.46 -6.00
C GLY A 513 13.64 -21.43 -6.42
N ALA A 514 12.86 -20.91 -5.47
CA ALA A 514 11.89 -19.85 -5.70
C ALA A 514 12.56 -18.55 -6.16
N MET A 515 13.64 -18.12 -5.50
CA MET A 515 14.38 -16.91 -5.88
C MET A 515 14.93 -17.00 -7.31
N ARG A 516 15.47 -18.17 -7.71
CA ARG A 516 15.93 -18.38 -9.10
C ARG A 516 14.79 -18.26 -10.11
N ALA A 517 13.62 -18.85 -9.81
CA ALA A 517 12.45 -18.75 -10.69
C ALA A 517 11.97 -17.30 -10.84
N ILE A 518 11.90 -16.57 -9.73
CA ILE A 518 11.56 -15.14 -9.69
C ILE A 518 12.54 -14.30 -10.52
N MET A 519 13.85 -14.49 -10.35
CA MET A 519 14.88 -13.72 -11.08
C MET A 519 14.89 -14.01 -12.59
N ASN A 520 14.46 -15.21 -12.99
CA ASN A 520 14.38 -15.62 -14.40
C ASN A 520 13.11 -15.13 -15.10
N HIS A 521 12.07 -14.75 -14.36
CA HIS A 521 10.84 -14.23 -14.94
C HIS A 521 11.05 -12.85 -15.60
N SER A 522 10.24 -12.55 -16.61
CA SER A 522 10.30 -11.30 -17.37
C SER A 522 9.47 -10.17 -16.75
N TRP A 523 8.59 -10.49 -15.79
CA TRP A 523 7.75 -9.54 -15.06
C TRP A 523 6.95 -8.57 -15.96
N PRO A 524 6.08 -9.07 -16.87
CA PRO A 524 5.26 -8.21 -17.74
C PRO A 524 4.34 -7.23 -16.99
N GLY A 525 3.91 -7.57 -15.76
CA GLY A 525 3.17 -6.67 -14.88
C GLY A 525 4.05 -5.92 -13.86
N ASN A 526 5.38 -5.98 -14.04
CA ASN A 526 6.38 -5.25 -13.28
C ASN A 526 6.26 -5.44 -11.75
N VAL A 527 6.39 -4.35 -10.98
CA VAL A 527 6.41 -4.37 -9.52
C VAL A 527 5.05 -4.79 -8.96
N ARG A 528 3.95 -4.43 -9.62
CA ARG A 528 2.59 -4.84 -9.24
C ARG A 528 2.39 -6.35 -9.36
N GLU A 529 2.92 -6.98 -10.41
CA GLU A 529 2.90 -8.44 -10.55
C GLU A 529 3.76 -9.11 -9.46
N LEU A 530 4.96 -8.58 -9.18
CA LEU A 530 5.82 -9.09 -8.12
C LEU A 530 5.14 -9.02 -6.75
N GLU A 531 4.51 -7.88 -6.41
CA GLU A 531 3.74 -7.71 -5.18
C GLU A 531 2.62 -8.75 -5.08
N ASN A 532 1.83 -8.91 -6.14
CA ASN A 532 0.73 -9.88 -6.19
C ASN A 532 1.23 -11.33 -6.02
N VAL A 533 2.39 -11.66 -6.57
CA VAL A 533 2.99 -13.00 -6.43
C VAL A 533 3.38 -13.28 -4.98
N ILE A 534 4.00 -12.30 -4.31
CA ILE A 534 4.36 -12.42 -2.89
C ILE A 534 3.11 -12.46 -2.01
N GLU A 535 2.16 -11.54 -2.20
CA GLU A 535 0.90 -11.52 -1.44
C GLU A 535 0.12 -12.83 -1.60
N ARG A 536 0.09 -13.40 -2.82
CA ARG A 536 -0.54 -14.70 -3.07
C ARG A 536 0.13 -15.83 -2.29
N ALA A 537 1.46 -15.85 -2.18
CA ALA A 537 2.16 -16.86 -1.39
C ALA A 537 1.76 -16.80 0.10
N PHE A 538 1.60 -15.59 0.64
CA PHE A 538 1.09 -15.38 2.00
C PHE A 538 -0.37 -15.84 2.15
N ALA A 539 -1.22 -15.50 1.19
CA ALA A 539 -2.64 -15.87 1.20
C ALA A 539 -2.86 -17.39 1.09
N LEU A 540 -1.97 -18.10 0.39
CA LEU A 540 -2.00 -19.55 0.24
C LEU A 540 -1.37 -20.31 1.42
N GLY A 541 -0.94 -19.61 2.46
CA GLY A 541 -0.47 -20.23 3.70
C GLY A 541 0.98 -20.70 3.65
N ALA A 542 1.86 -20.08 2.84
CA ALA A 542 3.30 -20.29 2.99
C ALA A 542 3.73 -20.00 4.43
N GLU A 543 4.64 -20.76 5.04
CA GLU A 543 5.08 -20.60 6.43
C GLU A 543 6.61 -20.58 6.51
N GLY A 544 7.18 -19.60 7.21
CA GLY A 544 8.63 -19.41 7.38
C GLY A 544 9.38 -19.00 6.10
N ILE A 545 9.27 -19.80 5.03
CA ILE A 545 10.02 -19.64 3.78
C ILE A 545 9.06 -19.77 2.59
N ILE A 546 9.17 -18.85 1.62
CA ILE A 546 8.47 -18.99 0.33
C ILE A 546 9.19 -20.03 -0.53
N GLU A 547 8.50 -21.14 -0.81
CA GLU A 547 8.99 -22.22 -1.65
C GLU A 547 8.49 -22.12 -3.09
N LEU A 548 9.10 -22.90 -3.99
CA LEU A 548 8.69 -22.96 -5.39
C LEU A 548 7.22 -23.41 -5.55
N ARG A 549 6.72 -24.22 -4.61
CA ARG A 549 5.32 -24.67 -4.55
C ARG A 549 4.33 -23.57 -4.16
N ASP A 550 4.79 -22.41 -3.72
CA ASP A 550 3.93 -21.30 -3.33
C ASP A 550 3.80 -20.28 -4.47
N LEU A 551 4.76 -20.29 -5.40
CA LEU A 551 4.75 -19.43 -6.58
C LEU A 551 3.73 -19.89 -7.65
N PRO A 552 3.28 -19.00 -8.55
CA PRO A 552 2.36 -19.37 -9.63
C PRO A 552 2.91 -20.44 -10.58
N HIS A 553 2.03 -21.01 -11.41
CA HIS A 553 2.36 -22.12 -12.31
C HIS A 553 3.54 -21.82 -13.27
N TRP A 554 3.72 -20.56 -13.69
CA TRP A 554 4.86 -20.16 -14.53
C TRP A 554 6.20 -20.42 -13.85
N ALA A 555 6.27 -20.31 -12.52
CA ALA A 555 7.49 -20.57 -11.75
C ALA A 555 7.77 -22.08 -11.60
N ARG A 556 6.72 -22.91 -11.74
CA ARG A 556 6.78 -24.37 -11.59
C ARG A 556 6.97 -25.10 -12.90
N ALA A 557 6.88 -24.40 -14.04
CA ALA A 557 7.15 -24.99 -15.33
C ALA A 557 8.61 -25.45 -15.39
N PRO A 558 8.90 -26.68 -15.87
CA PRO A 558 10.28 -27.05 -16.14
C PRO A 558 10.83 -26.02 -17.12
N VAL A 559 11.96 -25.41 -16.77
CA VAL A 559 12.72 -24.56 -17.67
C VAL A 559 13.06 -25.42 -18.88
N THR A 560 12.25 -25.37 -19.93
CA THR A 560 12.70 -25.73 -21.26
C THR A 560 13.86 -24.80 -21.52
N ALA A 561 15.06 -25.38 -21.65
CA ALA A 561 16.27 -24.66 -21.96
C ALA A 561 15.96 -23.64 -23.05
N ALA A 562 16.21 -22.37 -22.74
CA ALA A 562 16.06 -21.28 -23.66
C ALA A 562 16.69 -21.67 -25.00
N ALA A 563 15.91 -21.45 -26.06
CA ALA A 563 16.35 -21.55 -27.43
C ALA A 563 17.72 -20.87 -27.60
N ILE A 564 18.71 -21.67 -27.99
CA ILE A 564 19.86 -21.19 -28.76
C ILE A 564 19.26 -20.59 -30.05
N PRO A 565 19.66 -19.40 -30.50
CA PRO A 565 19.14 -18.84 -31.74
C PRO A 565 19.65 -19.69 -32.90
N VAL A 566 18.79 -20.54 -33.44
CA VAL A 566 19.02 -21.19 -34.72
C VAL A 566 18.70 -20.15 -35.80
N VAL A 567 19.73 -19.73 -36.50
CA VAL A 567 19.64 -18.98 -37.76
C VAL A 567 18.68 -19.72 -38.69
N ASP A 568 17.68 -19.02 -39.21
CA ASP A 568 16.68 -19.55 -40.15
C ASP A 568 17.33 -20.30 -41.32
N PRO A 569 16.78 -21.47 -41.68
CA PRO A 569 16.71 -21.84 -43.08
C PRO A 569 15.27 -22.16 -43.48
N LEU A 570 14.71 -21.28 -44.32
CA LEU A 570 13.68 -21.44 -45.36
C LEU A 570 12.40 -22.26 -45.08
N PRO A 571 11.23 -21.78 -45.55
CA PRO A 571 9.93 -22.39 -45.24
C PRO A 571 9.69 -23.69 -46.02
N GLN A 572 9.15 -24.71 -45.37
CA GLN A 572 8.59 -25.91 -46.02
C GLN A 572 7.20 -26.28 -45.46
N PRO A 573 6.35 -26.94 -46.27
CA PRO A 573 4.91 -26.72 -46.28
C PRO A 573 4.15 -27.55 -45.23
N ALA A 574 2.97 -27.05 -44.89
CA ALA A 574 2.06 -27.62 -43.90
C ALA A 574 1.63 -29.05 -44.23
N VAL A 575 1.81 -29.97 -43.28
CA VAL A 575 1.16 -31.27 -43.27
C VAL A 575 0.43 -31.43 -41.93
N THR A 576 -0.89 -31.48 -41.98
CA THR A 576 -1.77 -31.78 -40.85
C THR A 576 -1.76 -33.29 -40.54
N PRO A 577 -1.53 -33.74 -39.29
CA PRO A 577 -1.68 -35.14 -38.95
C PRO A 577 -3.15 -35.52 -38.66
N PRO A 578 -3.57 -36.78 -38.97
CA PRO A 578 -4.94 -37.24 -38.81
C PRO A 578 -5.25 -37.64 -37.35
N ALA A 579 -6.53 -37.57 -36.99
CA ALA A 579 -7.04 -37.86 -35.65
C ALA A 579 -6.82 -39.34 -35.24
N ALA A 580 -6.34 -39.56 -34.01
CA ALA A 580 -6.12 -40.90 -33.45
C ALA A 580 -7.40 -41.48 -32.80
N PRO A 581 -7.67 -42.80 -32.93
CA PRO A 581 -8.84 -43.45 -32.35
C PRO A 581 -8.63 -43.80 -30.86
N VAL A 582 -9.73 -43.75 -30.11
CA VAL A 582 -9.83 -43.98 -28.66
C VAL A 582 -9.78 -45.48 -28.34
N GLY A 583 -9.01 -45.88 -27.32
CA GLY A 583 -9.14 -47.22 -26.70
C GLY A 583 -7.87 -47.95 -26.25
N ARG A 584 -6.67 -47.39 -26.40
CA ARG A 584 -5.42 -48.00 -25.88
C ARG A 584 -4.73 -47.07 -24.90
N SER A 585 -4.11 -47.62 -23.85
CA SER A 585 -3.39 -46.82 -22.87
C SER A 585 -2.20 -46.11 -23.54
N LEU A 586 -1.90 -44.86 -23.15
CA LEU A 586 -0.77 -44.09 -23.71
C LEU A 586 0.57 -44.84 -23.64
N ARG A 587 0.74 -45.74 -22.66
CA ARG A 587 1.94 -46.57 -22.51
C ARG A 587 2.04 -47.66 -23.59
N GLU A 588 0.92 -48.22 -24.04
CA GLU A 588 0.91 -49.22 -25.11
C GLU A 588 1.18 -48.56 -26.47
N HIS A 589 0.58 -47.41 -26.75
CA HIS A 589 0.88 -46.66 -27.98
C HIS A 589 2.33 -46.20 -28.05
N ALA A 590 2.92 -45.72 -26.95
CA ALA A 590 4.32 -45.35 -26.92
C ALA A 590 5.25 -46.56 -27.15
N ARG A 591 4.91 -47.73 -26.57
CA ARG A 591 5.66 -48.97 -26.79
C ARG A 591 5.56 -49.48 -28.23
N ASP A 592 4.37 -49.48 -28.83
CA ASP A 592 4.18 -49.91 -30.22
C ASP A 592 4.89 -48.98 -31.19
N HIS A 593 4.86 -47.67 -30.92
CA HIS A 593 5.57 -46.69 -31.72
C HIS A 593 7.10 -46.86 -31.60
N GLU A 594 7.62 -47.06 -30.38
CA GLU A 594 9.04 -47.33 -30.14
C GLU A 594 9.49 -48.63 -30.83
N ARG A 595 8.67 -49.69 -30.78
CA ARG A 595 8.92 -50.97 -31.45
C ARG A 595 8.93 -50.84 -32.98
N THR A 596 8.05 -50.00 -33.53
CA THR A 596 7.96 -49.76 -34.97
C THR A 596 9.19 -49.00 -35.47
N LEU A 597 9.58 -47.92 -34.79
CA LEU A 597 10.77 -47.13 -35.12
C LEU A 597 12.06 -47.96 -35.03
N MET A 598 12.20 -48.82 -34.01
CA MET A 598 13.37 -49.70 -33.92
C MET A 598 13.42 -50.74 -35.05
N ARG A 599 12.28 -51.33 -35.44
CA ARG A 599 12.25 -52.25 -36.59
C ARG A 599 12.55 -51.56 -37.91
N GLU A 600 11.98 -50.39 -38.15
CA GLU A 600 12.21 -49.64 -39.38
C GLU A 600 13.67 -49.21 -39.49
N ALA A 601 14.28 -48.75 -38.39
CA ALA A 601 15.70 -48.42 -38.37
C ALA A 601 16.59 -49.64 -38.62
N LEU A 602 16.23 -50.82 -38.09
CA LEU A 602 16.96 -52.07 -38.36
C LEU A 602 16.81 -52.50 -39.82
N ARG A 603 15.60 -52.45 -40.40
CA ARG A 603 15.35 -52.78 -41.81
C ARG A 603 16.06 -51.80 -42.76
N ALA A 604 15.91 -50.50 -42.54
CA ALA A 604 16.51 -49.45 -43.37
C ALA A 604 18.05 -49.43 -43.29
N SER A 605 18.63 -50.10 -42.29
CA SER A 605 20.07 -50.25 -42.13
C SER A 605 20.57 -51.66 -42.50
N GLY A 606 19.72 -52.47 -43.18
CA GLY A 606 20.08 -53.82 -43.64
C GLY A 606 20.47 -54.78 -42.51
N GLY A 607 19.89 -54.64 -41.32
CA GLY A 607 20.25 -55.44 -40.14
C GLY A 607 21.50 -54.95 -39.37
N ASN A 608 22.21 -53.93 -39.87
CA ASN A 608 23.40 -53.42 -39.19
C ASN A 608 23.02 -52.61 -37.94
N ARG A 609 23.13 -53.26 -36.76
CA ARG A 609 22.77 -52.71 -35.44
C ARG A 609 23.53 -51.43 -35.07
N ARG A 610 24.76 -51.24 -35.57
CA ARG A 610 25.58 -50.06 -35.26
C ARG A 610 25.08 -48.83 -36.03
N ILE A 611 24.69 -49.03 -37.30
CA ILE A 611 24.10 -47.99 -38.15
C ILE A 611 22.68 -47.68 -37.69
N ALA A 612 21.85 -48.70 -37.41
CA ALA A 612 20.50 -48.51 -36.88
C ALA A 612 20.49 -47.71 -35.57
N ARG A 613 21.41 -48.01 -34.65
CA ARG A 613 21.59 -47.24 -33.41
C ARG A 613 21.97 -45.79 -33.68
N ALA A 614 22.94 -45.56 -34.57
CA ALA A 614 23.38 -44.21 -34.91
C ALA A 614 22.24 -43.41 -35.54
N ARG A 615 21.43 -44.06 -36.38
CA ARG A 615 20.26 -43.49 -37.05
C ARG A 615 19.14 -43.12 -36.08
N LEU A 616 18.96 -43.91 -35.02
CA LEU A 616 18.04 -43.61 -33.92
C LEU A 616 18.64 -42.66 -32.87
N GLY A 617 19.91 -42.26 -32.99
CA GLY A 617 20.58 -41.39 -32.02
C GLY A 617 20.70 -41.97 -30.61
N MET A 618 20.64 -43.31 -30.44
CA MET A 618 20.59 -43.94 -29.13
C MET A 618 21.99 -44.27 -28.57
N ALA A 619 22.17 -44.10 -27.26
CA ALA A 619 23.33 -44.63 -26.55
C ALA A 619 23.37 -46.16 -26.65
N ARG A 620 24.59 -46.75 -26.68
CA ARG A 620 24.79 -48.19 -26.92
C ARG A 620 24.03 -49.05 -25.90
N SER A 621 24.18 -48.76 -24.61
CA SER A 621 23.49 -49.47 -23.53
C SER A 621 21.96 -49.40 -23.66
N THR A 622 21.42 -48.24 -24.00
CA THR A 622 19.96 -48.02 -24.17
C THR A 622 19.42 -48.81 -25.36
N PHE A 623 20.10 -48.79 -26.50
CA PHE A 623 19.67 -49.48 -27.72
C PHE A 623 19.59 -51.00 -27.53
N TYR A 624 20.63 -51.64 -26.96
CA TYR A 624 20.62 -53.08 -26.71
C TYR A 624 19.66 -53.50 -25.58
N ARG A 625 19.43 -52.62 -24.59
CA ARG A 625 18.39 -52.86 -23.58
C ARG A 625 16.99 -52.85 -24.21
N ARG A 626 16.71 -51.88 -25.09
CA ARG A 626 15.42 -51.78 -25.79
C ARG A 626 15.18 -52.91 -26.79
N LEU A 627 16.21 -53.38 -27.49
CA LEU A 627 16.11 -54.56 -28.37
C LEU A 627 15.60 -55.79 -27.60
N ARG A 628 16.11 -56.00 -26.36
CA ARG A 628 15.68 -57.08 -25.46
C ARG A 628 14.27 -56.88 -24.93
N GLU A 629 13.97 -55.69 -24.41
CA GLU A 629 12.65 -55.37 -23.84
C GLU A 629 11.50 -55.44 -24.88
N LEU A 630 11.80 -55.29 -26.17
CA LEU A 630 10.83 -55.30 -27.26
C LEU A 630 10.85 -56.60 -28.09
N GLU A 631 11.63 -57.60 -27.66
CA GLU A 631 11.78 -58.91 -28.28
C GLU A 631 12.12 -58.81 -29.79
N LEU A 632 13.15 -58.03 -30.13
CA LEU A 632 13.60 -57.78 -31.50
C LEU A 632 14.98 -58.41 -31.81
N GLU A 633 15.42 -59.41 -31.03
CA GLU A 633 16.78 -59.97 -31.13
C GLU A 633 16.98 -61.05 -32.21
N ASP A 634 15.92 -61.71 -32.68
CA ASP A 634 16.03 -62.84 -33.61
C ASP A 634 15.63 -62.47 -35.05
N GLY A 635 16.59 -62.62 -35.97
CA GLY A 635 16.36 -62.58 -37.42
C GLY A 635 17.33 -61.69 -38.19
N MET A 636 18.59 -62.11 -38.31
CA MET A 636 19.52 -61.91 -39.46
C MET A 636 20.95 -62.20 -38.98
N GLU A 637 21.27 -63.49 -38.85
CA GLU A 637 22.62 -63.99 -39.12
C GLU A 637 22.73 -64.28 -40.63
N ALA A 638 23.92 -64.05 -41.20
CA ALA A 638 24.33 -64.19 -42.60
C ALA A 638 24.09 -62.97 -43.51
N GLU A 639 25.13 -62.16 -43.72
CA GLU A 639 25.90 -62.15 -44.98
C GLU A 639 27.14 -61.22 -44.86
N ASP A 640 28.29 -61.88 -45.02
CA ASP A 640 29.57 -61.47 -45.58
C ASP A 640 30.44 -60.36 -44.97
N GLY A 641 31.63 -60.82 -44.54
CA GLY A 641 32.87 -60.09 -44.71
C GLY A 641 33.54 -60.45 -46.03
N MET A 642 34.12 -59.42 -46.66
CA MET A 642 35.14 -59.35 -47.73
C MET A 642 34.90 -57.95 -48.34
N GLU A 643 35.82 -57.08 -48.73
CA GLU A 643 37.26 -57.02 -48.92
C GLU A 643 37.52 -55.52 -49.31
N SER A 644 38.77 -55.08 -49.31
CA SER A 644 39.29 -53.86 -49.97
C SER A 644 38.59 -53.48 -51.29
N VAL A 645 38.20 -52.23 -51.56
CA VAL A 645 39.00 -51.05 -51.99
C VAL A 645 38.17 -49.79 -51.82
#